data_AF-A0A1P8RHI4-F1
#
_entry.id   AF-A0A1P8RHI4-F1
#
_cell.length_a   1.000
_cell.length_b   1.000
_cell.length_c   1.000
_cell.angle_alpha   90.00
_cell.angle_beta   90.00
_cell.angle_gamma   90.00
#
_symmetry.space_group_name_H-M   'P 1'
#
loop_
_entity.id
_entity.type
_entity.pdbx_description
1 polymer ?
#
loop_
_entity_poly.entity_id
_entity_poly.type
_entity_poly.pdbx_seq_one_letter_code
_entity_poly.pdbx_strand_id
1 'polypeptide(L)'
;MCSSLEDDLSPRTDMRIGDLLVESHHVGGVFSPGHEHCKVLTNDKWTQDAGGLPRHSLLIARPLLEGDEIVSEEDVHTGHRLPENDPGYAPPDPTDTDATHALLLRVSDTTDIPQEGRLQTNRYDAIQEAITGEEGGTASPEDFVDVLTRRQIQYSGVEAKILGTFYYDTNEDDEQRLSFSSDVQTFFSAGHYVVHKPDHAALQWIASYPTTTDTTPVKLGDVQYTTTDIWGDGASAGMYFDVKEFIGAKTAVFGMTRKGKSNTMKIIAGAIEAHDESIGQLIFDPSGEYAYVNDQDEECALGELHTQDDNGAPEAISTVYKFAAQEDETDRYKPLRTNLLARSNLDVVKNYVHMELGSDEATYAENFVTVSNNVPSEEELEDMEWGQKTRAEWLRSAYYAVISRSIGTEKLPDDFDPFWIGVNDSVLRGVNEHSHLDFNKAESGKVRLGKAGGENTLVEFWSTVATNTKDINDAHEEDRDWVNDDLDSVLEMFRTAGSQSGFGKLRNLQDYHNPARDVDVAREIYSRLTDGELVIVDISNGMEEVITAEKERLVSYILNQSMERFRSTDEDELPKIQVYLEEAHQHFDEYGRGDGEMNPFVTLAKEGAKFQIGMVYATQEVTSVDPRVRANTANWIITHINSEKEINELGKYYNFADFANSIRNVETVGYSRVKTYLGEYIVPVQISLFDTDWVKDNTPFGVKKDDGFIVEPSPSRQAD
;
A
#
# COMPACT_ATOMS: atom_id res chain seq x y z
N MET A 1 40.21 -19.47 -2.63
CA MET A 1 40.59 -18.05 -2.48
C MET A 1 39.29 -17.29 -2.47
N CYS A 2 38.96 -16.63 -1.36
CA CYS A 2 37.81 -15.74 -1.27
C CYS A 2 38.00 -14.57 -2.24
N SER A 3 37.13 -14.48 -3.24
CA SER A 3 36.87 -13.21 -3.95
C SER A 3 35.62 -12.59 -3.32
N SER A 4 35.84 -11.41 -2.74
CA SER A 4 34.89 -10.31 -2.51
C SER A 4 33.39 -10.61 -2.44
N LEU A 5 32.84 -10.33 -1.24
CA LEU A 5 31.44 -9.98 -0.93
C LEU A 5 30.98 -8.67 -1.63
N GLU A 6 31.39 -8.44 -2.88
CA GLU A 6 30.97 -7.30 -3.69
C GLU A 6 30.33 -7.88 -4.95
N ASP A 7 29.01 -7.93 -4.93
CA ASP A 7 28.05 -7.90 -6.06
C ASP A 7 26.81 -8.72 -5.63
N ASP A 8 25.88 -8.08 -4.90
CA ASP A 8 24.48 -8.53 -4.83
C ASP A 8 23.90 -8.31 -6.24
N LEU A 9 24.28 -9.19 -7.17
CA LEU A 9 23.88 -9.13 -8.58
C LEU A 9 22.36 -9.26 -8.63
N SER A 10 21.70 -8.40 -9.41
CA SER A 10 20.32 -8.62 -9.85
C SER A 10 20.13 -10.09 -10.26
N PRO A 11 18.99 -10.73 -9.91
CA PRO A 11 18.79 -12.15 -10.19
C PRO A 11 19.03 -12.43 -11.68
N ARG A 12 19.88 -13.43 -11.97
CA ARG A 12 20.30 -13.75 -13.35
C ARG A 12 19.08 -14.07 -14.22
N THR A 13 19.04 -13.54 -15.43
CA THR A 13 17.92 -13.78 -16.36
C THR A 13 17.93 -15.18 -16.94
N ASP A 14 19.12 -15.77 -17.14
CA ASP A 14 19.28 -17.11 -17.70
C ASP A 14 19.89 -18.08 -16.67
N MET A 15 19.09 -19.05 -16.24
CA MET A 15 19.55 -20.21 -15.46
C MET A 15 19.22 -21.51 -16.18
N ARG A 16 20.08 -22.52 -16.01
CA ARG A 16 19.83 -23.92 -16.36
C ARG A 16 19.60 -24.74 -15.11
N ILE A 17 19.03 -25.93 -15.26
CA ILE A 17 18.83 -26.86 -14.13
C ILE A 17 20.16 -27.20 -13.44
N GLY A 18 21.26 -27.29 -14.20
CA GLY A 18 22.61 -27.48 -13.63
C GLY A 18 23.03 -26.32 -12.71
N ASP A 19 22.74 -25.07 -13.09
CA ASP A 19 23.08 -23.88 -12.31
C ASP A 19 22.36 -23.84 -10.96
N LEU A 20 21.12 -24.34 -10.93
CA LEU A 20 20.35 -24.47 -9.69
C LEU A 20 20.98 -25.44 -8.66
N LEU A 21 21.95 -26.26 -9.09
CA LEU A 21 22.62 -27.26 -8.26
C LEU A 21 24.04 -26.86 -7.84
N VAL A 22 24.65 -25.86 -8.49
CA VAL A 22 26.06 -25.47 -8.26
C VAL A 22 26.31 -25.03 -6.82
N GLU A 23 25.44 -24.18 -6.29
CA GLU A 23 25.49 -23.67 -4.91
C GLU A 23 24.36 -24.31 -4.10
N SER A 24 24.31 -25.65 -4.09
CA SER A 24 23.26 -26.39 -3.37
C SER A 24 23.84 -27.49 -2.49
N HIS A 25 23.10 -27.82 -1.43
CA HIS A 25 23.48 -28.87 -0.50
C HIS A 25 22.67 -30.13 -0.78
N HIS A 26 23.35 -31.27 -0.98
CA HIS A 26 22.67 -32.57 -1.07
C HIS A 26 22.00 -32.89 0.27
N VAL A 27 20.68 -33.09 0.26
CA VAL A 27 19.89 -33.33 1.48
C VAL A 27 19.16 -34.66 1.51
N GLY A 28 19.12 -35.41 0.41
CA GLY A 28 18.51 -36.74 0.41
C GLY A 28 18.03 -37.23 -0.94
N GLY A 29 17.12 -38.21 -0.91
CA GLY A 29 16.50 -38.77 -2.11
C GLY A 29 15.02 -39.10 -1.91
N VAL A 30 14.21 -38.95 -2.95
CA VAL A 30 12.79 -39.30 -2.89
C VAL A 30 12.64 -40.82 -2.89
N PHE A 31 12.01 -41.37 -1.84
CA PHE A 31 11.76 -42.81 -1.72
C PHE A 31 10.28 -43.18 -1.89
N SER A 32 9.38 -42.22 -1.77
CA SER A 32 7.95 -42.39 -2.01
C SER A 32 7.41 -41.15 -2.73
N PRO A 33 7.36 -41.17 -4.07
CA PRO A 33 6.81 -40.05 -4.83
C PRO A 33 5.27 -40.05 -4.78
N GLY A 34 4.69 -38.89 -5.07
CA GLY A 34 3.25 -38.67 -5.24
C GLY A 34 3.02 -37.46 -6.12
N HIS A 35 1.75 -37.09 -6.36
CA HIS A 35 1.41 -35.94 -7.20
C HIS A 35 1.46 -34.60 -6.45
N GLU A 36 0.98 -34.58 -5.20
CA GLU A 36 0.96 -33.36 -4.38
C GLU A 36 2.07 -33.36 -3.33
N HIS A 37 2.45 -34.54 -2.84
CA HIS A 37 3.43 -34.73 -1.77
C HIS A 37 4.36 -35.88 -2.11
N CYS A 38 5.61 -35.77 -1.67
CA CYS A 38 6.61 -36.82 -1.75
C CYS A 38 7.32 -36.99 -0.40
N LYS A 39 7.91 -38.17 -0.19
CA LYS A 39 8.72 -38.46 0.99
C LYS A 39 10.18 -38.56 0.61
N VAL A 40 11.00 -37.77 1.30
CA VAL A 40 12.44 -37.65 1.12
C VAL A 40 13.13 -38.38 2.27
N LEU A 41 14.05 -39.28 1.94
CA LEU A 41 14.94 -39.92 2.90
C LEU A 41 16.11 -38.98 3.11
N THR A 42 16.33 -38.56 4.35
CA THR A 42 17.46 -37.70 4.74
C THR A 42 18.23 -38.32 5.91
N ASN A 43 19.28 -37.63 6.35
CA ASN A 43 19.94 -37.92 7.61
C ASN A 43 20.43 -36.64 8.29
N ASP A 44 20.78 -36.77 9.57
CA ASP A 44 21.23 -35.66 10.41
C ASP A 44 22.46 -34.93 9.85
N LYS A 45 23.40 -35.64 9.21
CA LYS A 45 24.63 -35.03 8.66
C LYS A 45 24.33 -34.16 7.44
N TRP A 46 23.53 -34.66 6.50
CA TRP A 46 23.10 -33.89 5.33
C TRP A 46 22.26 -32.69 5.74
N THR A 47 21.37 -32.88 6.72
CA THR A 47 20.57 -31.78 7.28
C THR A 47 21.46 -30.72 7.92
N GLN A 48 22.45 -31.13 8.72
CA GLN A 48 23.41 -30.22 9.36
C GLN A 48 24.25 -29.47 8.32
N ASP A 49 24.76 -30.17 7.31
CA ASP A 49 25.62 -29.59 6.26
C ASP A 49 24.86 -28.59 5.39
N ALA A 50 23.53 -28.70 5.33
CA ALA A 50 22.66 -27.77 4.64
C ALA A 50 22.14 -26.63 5.54
N GLY A 51 22.65 -26.48 6.76
CA GLY A 51 22.16 -25.49 7.73
C GLY A 51 20.72 -25.74 8.19
N GLY A 52 20.25 -27.00 8.10
CA GLY A 52 18.92 -27.43 8.49
C GLY A 52 17.90 -27.53 7.36
N LEU A 53 16.81 -28.23 7.67
CA LEU A 53 15.61 -28.38 6.84
C LEU A 53 14.36 -27.88 7.59
N PRO A 54 14.28 -26.59 7.97
CA PRO A 54 13.08 -26.04 8.58
C PRO A 54 11.87 -26.19 7.66
N ARG A 55 10.67 -26.15 8.25
CA ARG A 55 9.42 -26.12 7.48
C ARG A 55 9.46 -24.97 6.47
N HIS A 56 8.88 -25.21 5.30
CA HIS A 56 8.83 -24.30 4.16
C HIS A 56 10.13 -24.08 3.39
N SER A 57 11.24 -24.76 3.76
CA SER A 57 12.45 -24.78 2.94
C SER A 57 12.13 -25.22 1.51
N LEU A 58 12.65 -24.51 0.52
CA LEU A 58 12.57 -24.92 -0.88
C LEU A 58 13.65 -25.97 -1.13
N LEU A 59 13.32 -27.01 -1.88
CA LEU A 59 14.25 -28.05 -2.30
C LEU A 59 14.07 -28.31 -3.79
N ILE A 60 15.12 -28.80 -4.44
CA ILE A 60 15.11 -29.19 -5.84
C ILE A 60 15.33 -30.69 -5.91
N ALA A 61 14.38 -31.40 -6.52
CA ALA A 61 14.49 -32.82 -6.78
C ALA A 61 14.77 -33.05 -8.27
N ARG A 62 15.97 -33.55 -8.56
CA ARG A 62 16.42 -33.86 -9.91
C ARG A 62 16.42 -35.38 -10.12
N PRO A 63 15.89 -35.89 -11.24
CA PRO A 63 15.95 -37.32 -11.53
C PRO A 63 17.39 -37.73 -11.87
N LEU A 64 17.80 -38.91 -11.41
CA LEU A 64 19.00 -39.59 -11.89
C LEU A 64 18.58 -40.49 -13.06
N LEU A 65 18.69 -39.97 -14.28
CA LEU A 65 18.49 -40.76 -15.50
C LEU A 65 19.86 -41.21 -16.02
N GLU A 66 20.05 -42.51 -16.24
CA GLU A 66 21.17 -43.03 -17.03
C GLU A 66 20.79 -42.96 -18.52
N GLY A 67 21.10 -41.84 -19.18
CA GLY A 67 20.70 -41.56 -20.57
C GLY A 67 19.32 -40.89 -20.70
N ASP A 68 18.87 -40.67 -21.93
CA ASP A 68 17.60 -39.97 -22.24
C ASP A 68 16.33 -40.83 -21.99
N GLU A 69 16.47 -42.11 -21.63
CA GLU A 69 15.36 -43.07 -21.48
C GLU A 69 15.38 -43.80 -20.12
N ILE A 70 14.20 -44.11 -19.59
CA ILE A 70 14.02 -45.03 -18.45
C ILE A 70 14.38 -46.44 -18.92
N VAL A 71 15.11 -47.20 -18.11
CA VAL A 71 15.46 -48.61 -18.37
C VAL A 71 14.31 -49.36 -19.03
N SER A 72 14.49 -49.75 -20.30
CA SER A 72 13.48 -50.43 -21.08
C SER A 72 13.38 -51.91 -20.66
N GLU A 73 12.25 -52.58 -20.91
CA GLU A 73 12.16 -54.04 -20.67
C GLU A 73 13.21 -54.83 -21.48
N GLU A 74 13.74 -54.26 -22.57
CA GLU A 74 14.78 -54.87 -23.39
C GLU A 74 16.17 -54.82 -22.72
N ASP A 75 16.44 -53.82 -21.87
CA ASP A 75 17.69 -53.68 -21.10
C ASP A 75 17.81 -54.74 -19.99
N VAL A 76 16.68 -55.24 -19.50
CA VAL A 76 16.60 -56.29 -18.47
C VAL A 76 17.08 -57.66 -18.99
N HIS A 77 17.35 -57.81 -20.30
CA HIS A 77 17.73 -59.08 -20.92
C HIS A 77 19.21 -59.26 -21.26
N THR A 78 20.10 -58.39 -20.78
CA THR A 78 21.54 -58.71 -20.75
C THR A 78 21.93 -59.22 -19.36
N GLY A 79 22.04 -60.54 -19.24
CA GLY A 79 22.19 -61.24 -17.97
C GLY A 79 23.31 -60.72 -17.09
N HIS A 80 23.00 -60.53 -15.80
CA HIS A 80 23.92 -60.50 -14.65
C HIS A 80 25.37 -60.07 -14.96
N ARG A 81 25.58 -58.78 -15.18
CA ARG A 81 26.86 -58.15 -14.85
C ARG A 81 26.57 -56.96 -13.96
N LEU A 82 26.86 -57.11 -12.66
CA LEU A 82 27.34 -55.96 -11.90
C LEU A 82 28.52 -55.40 -12.70
N PRO A 83 28.60 -54.08 -12.97
CA PRO A 83 29.76 -53.52 -13.62
C PRO A 83 30.98 -53.94 -12.79
N GLU A 84 31.92 -54.66 -13.41
CA GLU A 84 33.23 -54.88 -12.83
C GLU A 84 33.81 -53.49 -12.53
N ASN A 85 34.23 -53.27 -11.29
CA ASN A 85 34.87 -52.03 -10.82
C ASN A 85 35.80 -51.45 -11.91
N ASP A 86 35.30 -50.51 -12.69
CA ASP A 86 36.13 -49.76 -13.62
C ASP A 86 36.94 -48.78 -12.75
N PRO A 87 38.28 -48.91 -12.69
CA PRO A 87 39.12 -48.00 -11.94
C PRO A 87 39.03 -46.53 -12.42
N GLY A 88 38.36 -46.29 -13.55
CA GLY A 88 38.06 -44.97 -14.11
C GLY A 88 36.61 -44.49 -13.93
N TYR A 89 35.71 -45.24 -13.27
CA TYR A 89 34.36 -44.75 -12.96
C TYR A 89 34.43 -43.67 -11.89
N ALA A 90 34.53 -42.41 -12.33
CA ALA A 90 34.15 -41.27 -11.52
C ALA A 90 32.62 -41.27 -11.42
N PRO A 91 32.02 -41.08 -10.24
CA PRO A 91 30.58 -40.79 -10.17
C PRO A 91 30.30 -39.63 -11.13
N PRO A 92 29.24 -39.71 -11.97
CA PRO A 92 28.93 -38.64 -12.90
C PRO A 92 28.81 -37.33 -12.12
N ASP A 93 29.48 -36.29 -12.61
CA ASP A 93 29.36 -34.96 -12.04
C ASP A 93 27.87 -34.58 -12.12
N PRO A 94 27.22 -34.21 -10.99
CA PRO A 94 25.79 -33.88 -10.98
C PRO A 94 25.42 -32.69 -11.90
N THR A 95 26.41 -31.93 -12.39
CA THR A 95 26.25 -30.87 -13.39
C THR A 95 26.41 -31.34 -14.84
N ASP A 96 26.89 -32.57 -15.09
CA ASP A 96 27.42 -33.03 -16.40
C ASP A 96 26.43 -33.93 -17.19
N THR A 97 25.23 -34.15 -16.65
CA THR A 97 24.10 -34.72 -17.39
C THR A 97 23.01 -33.65 -17.49
N ASP A 98 22.51 -33.35 -18.70
CA ASP A 98 21.42 -32.39 -18.87
C ASP A 98 20.11 -33.03 -18.40
N ALA A 99 19.76 -32.84 -17.13
CA ALA A 99 18.43 -33.23 -16.66
C ALA A 99 17.37 -32.47 -17.46
N THR A 100 16.36 -33.19 -17.95
CA THR A 100 15.28 -32.60 -18.75
C THR A 100 14.33 -31.73 -17.92
N HIS A 101 14.24 -31.99 -16.62
CA HIS A 101 13.38 -31.27 -15.69
C HIS A 101 13.88 -31.42 -14.23
N ALA A 102 13.38 -30.56 -13.35
CA ALA A 102 13.58 -30.65 -11.92
C ALA A 102 12.29 -30.28 -11.17
N LEU A 103 11.95 -31.02 -10.12
CA LEU A 103 10.80 -30.71 -9.28
C LEU A 103 11.19 -29.70 -8.21
N LEU A 104 10.38 -28.66 -8.04
CA LEU A 104 10.49 -27.75 -6.90
C LEU A 104 9.63 -28.31 -5.76
N LEU A 105 10.25 -28.51 -4.61
CA LEU A 105 9.60 -29.06 -3.43
C LEU A 105 9.62 -28.04 -2.28
N ARG A 106 8.69 -28.21 -1.35
CA ARG A 106 8.63 -27.45 -0.09
C ARG A 106 8.54 -28.40 1.08
N VAL A 107 9.45 -28.29 2.05
CA VAL A 107 9.39 -29.06 3.30
C VAL A 107 8.08 -28.76 4.03
N SER A 108 7.30 -29.80 4.34
CA SER A 108 6.00 -29.67 5.02
C SER A 108 6.09 -30.16 6.47
N ASP A 109 6.51 -31.41 6.66
CA ASP A 109 6.59 -32.04 7.98
C ASP A 109 7.58 -33.20 7.99
N THR A 110 7.76 -33.86 9.13
CA THR A 110 8.46 -35.14 9.22
C THR A 110 7.54 -36.30 8.82
N THR A 111 8.12 -37.39 8.32
CA THR A 111 7.36 -38.60 7.96
C THR A 111 8.12 -39.86 8.31
N ASP A 112 7.38 -40.95 8.53
CA ASP A 112 7.97 -42.25 8.82
C ASP A 112 8.67 -42.82 7.58
N ILE A 113 9.90 -43.30 7.77
CA ILE A 113 10.57 -44.17 6.80
C ILE A 113 10.14 -45.64 7.01
N PRO A 114 10.32 -46.53 6.01
CA PRO A 114 9.84 -47.92 6.11
C PRO A 114 10.33 -48.71 7.33
N GLN A 115 11.45 -48.30 7.94
CA GLN A 115 12.03 -48.95 9.13
C GLN A 115 11.87 -48.12 10.42
N GLU A 116 11.02 -47.09 10.44
CA GLU A 116 10.95 -46.10 11.54
C GLU A 116 10.69 -46.75 12.90
N GLY A 117 9.79 -47.74 12.99
CA GLY A 117 9.50 -48.42 14.27
C GLY A 117 10.72 -49.10 14.90
N ARG A 118 11.63 -49.66 14.07
CA ARG A 118 12.90 -50.22 14.54
C ARG A 118 13.84 -49.11 15.02
N LEU A 119 13.94 -48.02 14.27
CA LEU A 119 14.81 -46.90 14.62
C LEU A 119 14.35 -46.16 15.87
N GLN A 120 13.05 -45.96 16.05
CA GLN A 120 12.46 -45.38 17.27
C GLN A 120 12.79 -46.21 18.50
N THR A 121 12.69 -47.54 18.39
CA THR A 121 13.09 -48.46 19.48
C THR A 121 14.58 -48.29 19.81
N ASN A 122 15.45 -48.29 18.80
CA ASN A 122 16.88 -48.09 18.99
C ASN A 122 17.22 -46.71 19.59
N ARG A 123 16.53 -45.64 19.19
CA ARG A 123 16.70 -44.28 19.75
C ARG A 123 16.23 -44.24 21.21
N TYR A 124 15.12 -44.89 21.52
CA TYR A 124 14.60 -45.01 22.88
C TYR A 124 15.60 -45.72 23.79
N ASP A 125 16.11 -46.88 23.37
CA ASP A 125 17.09 -47.66 24.15
C ASP A 125 18.38 -46.86 24.37
N ALA A 126 18.89 -46.19 23.32
CA ALA A 126 20.09 -45.36 23.40
C ALA A 126 19.92 -44.15 24.35
N ILE A 127 18.77 -43.48 24.34
CA ILE A 127 18.49 -42.38 25.28
C ILE A 127 18.33 -42.93 26.69
N GLN A 128 17.62 -44.06 26.86
CA GLN A 128 17.43 -44.70 28.15
C GLN A 128 18.79 -45.06 28.78
N GLU A 129 19.70 -45.64 28.01
CA GLU A 129 21.07 -45.93 28.47
C GLU A 129 21.83 -44.64 28.83
N ALA A 130 21.79 -43.62 27.97
CA ALA A 130 22.48 -42.35 28.22
C ALA A 130 22.02 -41.62 29.49
N ILE A 131 20.73 -41.70 29.85
CA ILE A 131 20.19 -41.06 31.07
C ILE A 131 20.27 -41.94 32.32
N THR A 132 20.51 -43.26 32.18
CA THR A 132 20.60 -44.21 33.31
C THR A 132 22.02 -44.72 33.59
N GLY A 133 23.01 -44.33 32.78
CA GLY A 133 24.42 -44.67 32.93
C GLY A 133 24.99 -44.32 34.32
N GLU A 134 25.83 -45.23 34.84
CA GLU A 134 26.29 -45.22 36.24
C GLU A 134 27.40 -44.18 36.56
N GLU A 135 27.96 -43.47 35.57
CA GLU A 135 29.01 -42.47 35.80
C GLU A 135 28.47 -41.04 35.93
N GLY A 136 28.34 -40.58 37.18
CA GLY A 136 28.42 -39.15 37.52
C GLY A 136 27.28 -38.21 37.06
N GLY A 137 26.24 -38.71 36.40
CA GLY A 137 25.01 -37.95 36.12
C GLY A 137 25.09 -36.94 34.97
N THR A 138 26.14 -36.99 34.14
CA THR A 138 26.26 -36.19 32.92
C THR A 138 26.53 -37.10 31.72
N ALA A 139 25.53 -37.27 30.84
CA ALA A 139 25.66 -38.07 29.63
C ALA A 139 26.77 -37.55 28.71
N SER A 140 27.64 -38.44 28.19
CA SER A 140 28.66 -38.09 27.19
C SER A 140 28.29 -38.64 25.80
N PRO A 141 28.71 -37.99 24.69
CA PRO A 141 28.46 -38.49 23.33
C PRO A 141 29.07 -39.87 23.02
N GLU A 142 30.01 -40.34 23.86
CA GLU A 142 30.65 -41.64 23.72
C GLU A 142 29.82 -42.77 24.37
N ASP A 143 28.85 -42.44 25.23
CA ASP A 143 27.98 -43.38 25.96
C ASP A 143 26.73 -43.82 25.19
N PHE A 144 26.46 -43.25 24.01
CA PHE A 144 25.17 -43.41 23.33
C PHE A 144 25.01 -44.75 22.59
N VAL A 145 25.93 -45.06 21.66
CA VAL A 145 25.91 -46.28 20.83
C VAL A 145 27.19 -46.40 20.02
N ASP A 146 27.49 -47.60 19.50
CA ASP A 146 28.56 -47.80 18.52
C ASP A 146 28.35 -46.98 17.23
N VAL A 147 29.43 -46.69 16.49
CA VAL A 147 29.42 -45.81 15.31
C VAL A 147 28.48 -46.29 14.20
N LEU A 148 28.30 -47.60 14.01
CA LEU A 148 27.43 -48.14 12.97
C LEU A 148 25.95 -47.96 13.36
N THR A 149 25.61 -48.22 14.62
CA THR A 149 24.26 -47.98 15.12
C THR A 149 23.93 -46.49 15.12
N ARG A 150 24.89 -45.62 15.51
CA ARG A 150 24.76 -44.17 15.40
C ARG A 150 24.46 -43.72 13.97
N ARG A 151 25.14 -44.26 12.97
CA ARG A 151 24.85 -43.97 11.55
C ARG A 151 23.46 -44.44 11.11
N GLN A 152 22.98 -45.57 11.62
CA GLN A 152 21.64 -46.06 11.25
C GLN A 152 20.52 -45.22 11.85
N ILE A 153 20.65 -44.76 13.10
CA ILE A 153 19.61 -43.96 13.77
C ILE A 153 19.50 -42.52 13.27
N GLN A 154 20.51 -42.03 12.52
CA GLN A 154 20.51 -40.71 11.90
C GLN A 154 19.56 -40.58 10.71
N TYR A 155 19.10 -41.69 10.12
CA TYR A 155 18.19 -41.63 8.99
C TYR A 155 16.78 -41.25 9.45
N SER A 156 16.15 -40.35 8.71
CA SER A 156 14.81 -39.85 8.98
C SER A 156 14.08 -39.55 7.67
N GLY A 157 12.76 -39.39 7.75
CA GLY A 157 11.93 -39.02 6.62
C GLY A 157 11.44 -37.58 6.75
N VAL A 158 11.48 -36.86 5.63
CA VAL A 158 10.87 -35.53 5.47
C VAL A 158 9.78 -35.63 4.41
N GLU A 159 8.59 -35.14 4.74
CA GLU A 159 7.52 -34.95 3.77
C GLU A 159 7.67 -33.58 3.12
N ALA A 160 7.61 -33.55 1.80
CA ALA A 160 7.69 -32.33 1.01
C ALA A 160 6.52 -32.23 0.04
N LYS A 161 5.87 -31.07 0.01
CA LYS A 161 4.86 -30.72 -1.01
C LYS A 161 5.56 -30.43 -2.33
N ILE A 162 5.02 -30.91 -3.43
CA ILE A 162 5.50 -30.59 -4.77
C ILE A 162 4.85 -29.27 -5.19
N LEU A 163 5.66 -28.25 -5.46
CA LEU A 163 5.17 -26.93 -5.90
C LEU A 163 4.98 -26.87 -7.41
N GLY A 164 5.77 -27.63 -8.16
CA GLY A 164 5.75 -27.64 -9.61
C GLY A 164 7.02 -28.21 -10.22
N THR A 165 7.20 -27.97 -11.50
CA THR A 165 8.29 -28.52 -12.32
C THR A 165 8.98 -27.39 -13.08
N PHE A 166 10.31 -27.32 -12.94
CA PHE A 166 11.17 -26.59 -13.87
C PHE A 166 11.47 -27.46 -15.09
N TYR A 167 11.30 -26.90 -16.29
CA TYR A 167 11.52 -27.56 -17.56
C TYR A 167 12.02 -26.57 -18.61
N TYR A 168 12.60 -27.05 -19.70
CA TYR A 168 13.03 -26.18 -20.79
C TYR A 168 11.88 -25.95 -21.78
N ASP A 169 11.52 -24.69 -21.97
CA ASP A 169 10.63 -24.26 -23.05
C ASP A 169 11.47 -23.67 -24.20
N THR A 170 11.03 -23.86 -25.43
CA THR A 170 11.75 -23.38 -26.63
C THR A 170 10.97 -22.23 -27.24
N ASN A 171 11.58 -21.05 -27.35
CA ASN A 171 10.94 -19.88 -27.95
C ASN A 171 10.90 -19.97 -29.50
N GLU A 172 10.29 -18.98 -30.15
CA GLU A 172 10.19 -18.91 -31.63
C GLU A 172 11.56 -18.85 -32.34
N ASP A 173 12.62 -18.47 -31.61
CA ASP A 173 14.00 -18.34 -32.10
C ASP A 173 14.87 -19.58 -31.82
N ASP A 174 14.26 -20.73 -31.45
CA ASP A 174 14.92 -21.98 -31.06
C ASP A 174 15.85 -21.88 -29.82
N GLU A 175 15.71 -20.84 -28.99
CA GLU A 175 16.41 -20.73 -27.71
C GLU A 175 15.65 -21.46 -26.59
N GLN A 176 16.36 -22.32 -25.86
CA GLN A 176 15.81 -22.97 -24.66
C GLN A 176 15.92 -22.07 -23.44
N ARG A 177 14.80 -21.84 -22.77
CA ARG A 177 14.71 -21.09 -21.51
C ARG A 177 14.13 -21.97 -20.42
N LEU A 178 14.67 -21.84 -19.21
CA LEU A 178 14.15 -22.55 -18.06
C LEU A 178 12.85 -21.89 -17.61
N SER A 179 11.77 -22.65 -17.67
CA SER A 179 10.42 -22.23 -17.31
C SER A 179 9.91 -23.04 -16.13
N PHE A 180 9.01 -22.47 -15.36
CA PHE A 180 8.31 -23.14 -14.27
C PHE A 180 6.83 -23.34 -14.62
N SER A 181 6.29 -24.51 -14.26
CA SER A 181 4.85 -24.76 -14.20
C SER A 181 4.49 -25.31 -12.83
N SER A 182 3.40 -24.79 -12.25
CA SER A 182 2.84 -25.33 -11.00
C SER A 182 2.16 -26.69 -11.18
N ASP A 183 1.94 -27.13 -12.42
CA ASP A 183 1.45 -28.46 -12.74
C ASP A 183 2.60 -29.46 -12.91
N VAL A 184 2.37 -30.69 -12.48
CA VAL A 184 3.36 -31.78 -12.52
C VAL A 184 2.94 -32.78 -13.58
N GLN A 185 3.57 -32.71 -14.75
CA GLN A 185 3.26 -33.61 -15.86
C GLN A 185 3.51 -35.08 -15.53
N THR A 186 4.61 -35.38 -14.83
CA THR A 186 5.00 -36.76 -14.51
C THR A 186 5.96 -36.80 -13.32
N PHE A 187 5.98 -37.92 -12.62
CA PHE A 187 7.09 -38.29 -11.75
C PHE A 187 7.50 -39.73 -12.04
N PHE A 188 8.80 -40.01 -11.98
CA PHE A 188 9.35 -41.32 -12.24
C PHE A 188 9.52 -42.08 -10.93
N SER A 189 8.75 -43.15 -10.73
CA SER A 189 8.88 -44.02 -9.55
C SER A 189 10.25 -44.68 -9.46
N ALA A 190 10.88 -44.95 -10.61
CA ALA A 190 12.23 -45.50 -10.73
C ALA A 190 13.31 -44.44 -11.02
N GLY A 191 12.95 -43.16 -11.20
CA GLY A 191 13.89 -42.13 -11.66
C GLY A 191 14.84 -41.60 -10.58
N HIS A 192 14.90 -42.26 -9.42
CA HIS A 192 15.82 -41.97 -8.31
C HIS A 192 16.10 -40.47 -8.11
N TYR A 193 15.06 -39.71 -7.73
CA TYR A 193 15.21 -38.28 -7.54
C TYR A 193 16.15 -37.98 -6.37
N VAL A 194 17.22 -37.25 -6.65
CA VAL A 194 18.13 -36.71 -5.65
C VAL A 194 17.71 -35.29 -5.30
N VAL A 195 17.66 -35.02 -4.01
CA VAL A 195 17.11 -33.79 -3.45
C VAL A 195 18.24 -32.92 -2.93
N HIS A 196 18.23 -31.66 -3.37
CA HIS A 196 19.17 -30.63 -2.96
C HIS A 196 18.42 -29.46 -2.33
N LYS A 197 19.03 -28.81 -1.36
CA LYS A 197 18.58 -27.50 -0.83
C LYS A 197 19.38 -26.43 -1.58
N PRO A 198 18.74 -25.59 -2.42
CA PRO A 198 19.42 -24.50 -3.10
C PRO A 198 19.88 -23.45 -2.08
N ASP A 199 20.98 -22.78 -2.41
CA ASP A 199 21.56 -21.70 -1.63
C ASP A 199 22.00 -20.53 -2.54
N HIS A 200 22.39 -19.40 -1.94
CA HIS A 200 22.98 -18.25 -2.61
C HIS A 200 22.25 -17.86 -3.93
N ALA A 201 22.93 -17.90 -5.07
CA ALA A 201 22.39 -17.42 -6.35
C ALA A 201 21.21 -18.27 -6.84
N ALA A 202 21.24 -19.58 -6.61
CA ALA A 202 20.16 -20.48 -7.00
C ALA A 202 18.90 -20.20 -6.18
N LEU A 203 19.05 -20.00 -4.86
CA LEU A 203 17.92 -19.67 -4.00
C LEU A 203 17.34 -18.29 -4.32
N GLN A 204 18.19 -17.28 -4.55
CA GLN A 204 17.74 -15.94 -4.94
C GLN A 204 16.95 -15.95 -6.25
N TRP A 205 17.42 -16.71 -7.25
CA TRP A 205 16.71 -16.85 -8.52
C TRP A 205 15.36 -17.52 -8.36
N ILE A 206 15.31 -18.65 -7.63
CA ILE A 206 14.06 -19.36 -7.34
C ILE A 206 13.10 -18.42 -6.58
N ALA A 207 13.56 -17.77 -5.52
CA ALA A 207 12.73 -16.86 -4.73
C ALA A 207 12.20 -15.66 -5.51
N SER A 208 12.94 -15.20 -6.52
CA SER A 208 12.57 -14.06 -7.36
C SER A 208 11.92 -14.48 -8.68
N TYR A 209 11.72 -15.76 -8.98
CA TYR A 209 11.19 -16.19 -10.27
C TYR A 209 9.71 -15.79 -10.45
N PRO A 210 9.27 -15.28 -11.63
CA PRO A 210 10.02 -15.11 -12.88
C PRO A 210 10.72 -13.74 -13.01
N THR A 211 10.65 -12.92 -11.97
CA THR A 211 11.14 -11.54 -11.87
C THR A 211 12.65 -11.43 -12.06
N THR A 212 13.06 -11.62 -13.32
CA THR A 212 14.44 -11.62 -13.81
C THR A 212 14.57 -10.88 -15.15
N THR A 213 13.43 -10.48 -15.72
CA THR A 213 13.32 -9.87 -17.05
C THR A 213 13.42 -8.34 -17.06
N ASP A 214 13.29 -7.68 -15.90
CA ASP A 214 13.41 -6.21 -15.83
C ASP A 214 14.86 -5.78 -15.56
N THR A 215 15.24 -4.59 -16.04
CA THR A 215 16.61 -4.07 -15.96
C THR A 215 16.98 -3.54 -14.57
N THR A 216 16.00 -3.31 -13.68
CA THR A 216 16.19 -2.71 -12.34
C THR A 216 15.29 -3.32 -11.25
N PRO A 217 15.42 -4.62 -10.94
CA PRO A 217 14.63 -5.25 -9.88
C PRO A 217 15.00 -4.70 -8.50
N VAL A 218 14.00 -4.59 -7.60
CA VAL A 218 14.19 -4.03 -6.25
C VAL A 218 14.19 -5.15 -5.21
N LYS A 219 15.12 -5.06 -4.24
CA LYS A 219 15.23 -6.02 -3.14
C LYS A 219 14.13 -5.77 -2.11
N LEU A 220 13.20 -6.72 -1.96
CA LEU A 220 12.18 -6.67 -0.91
C LEU A 220 12.73 -7.08 0.46
N GLY A 221 13.67 -8.02 0.47
CA GLY A 221 14.22 -8.61 1.68
C GLY A 221 15.07 -9.82 1.37
N ASP A 222 15.40 -10.59 2.40
CA ASP A 222 16.19 -11.81 2.29
C ASP A 222 15.33 -13.04 2.58
N VAL A 223 15.51 -14.11 1.81
CA VAL A 223 14.81 -15.37 2.01
C VAL A 223 15.17 -15.94 3.37
N GLN A 224 14.16 -16.20 4.20
CA GLN A 224 14.36 -16.72 5.54
C GLN A 224 13.34 -17.82 5.86
N TYR A 225 13.76 -19.08 5.92
CA TYR A 225 12.84 -20.18 6.24
C TYR A 225 12.46 -20.27 7.72
N THR A 226 13.34 -19.82 8.60
CA THR A 226 13.15 -19.82 10.06
C THR A 226 13.88 -18.65 10.71
N THR A 227 13.41 -18.21 11.85
CA THR A 227 14.01 -17.13 12.64
C THR A 227 15.07 -17.62 13.63
N THR A 228 15.30 -18.94 13.67
CA THR A 228 16.34 -19.58 14.49
C THR A 228 17.57 -19.87 13.65
N ASP A 229 18.75 -19.54 14.17
CA ASP A 229 20.02 -19.94 13.58
C ASP A 229 20.81 -20.83 14.56
N ILE A 230 20.90 -22.11 14.22
CA ILE A 230 21.56 -23.13 15.06
C ILE A 230 23.02 -23.34 14.62
N TRP A 231 23.31 -23.14 13.33
CA TRP A 231 24.59 -23.54 12.74
C TRP A 231 25.42 -22.37 12.21
N GLY A 232 24.90 -21.14 12.18
CA GLY A 232 25.68 -19.93 11.88
C GLY A 232 26.00 -19.72 10.40
N ASP A 233 25.49 -20.58 9.53
CA ASP A 233 25.81 -20.64 8.09
C ASP A 233 24.63 -20.17 7.22
N GLY A 234 23.77 -19.30 7.75
CA GLY A 234 22.66 -18.72 6.98
C GLY A 234 23.18 -17.79 5.89
N ALA A 235 23.53 -18.35 4.73
CA ALA A 235 23.72 -17.57 3.52
C ALA A 235 22.44 -16.77 3.24
N SER A 236 22.62 -15.45 3.08
CA SER A 236 21.52 -14.54 2.75
C SER A 236 21.30 -14.57 1.24
N ALA A 237 20.10 -14.95 0.82
CA ALA A 237 19.68 -14.90 -0.58
C ALA A 237 18.58 -13.85 -0.72
N GLY A 238 18.79 -12.82 -1.53
CA GLY A 238 17.81 -11.76 -1.72
C GLY A 238 16.54 -12.27 -2.42
N MET A 239 15.38 -11.73 -2.05
CA MET A 239 14.17 -11.82 -2.85
C MET A 239 13.92 -10.47 -3.51
N TYR A 240 13.87 -10.49 -4.84
CA TYR A 240 13.67 -9.32 -5.67
C TYR A 240 12.29 -9.34 -6.34
N PHE A 241 11.76 -8.16 -6.67
CA PHE A 241 10.51 -8.00 -7.40
C PHE A 241 10.62 -6.90 -8.46
N ASP A 242 9.69 -6.94 -9.43
CA ASP A 242 9.55 -5.93 -10.47
C ASP A 242 8.50 -4.94 -9.98
N VAL A 243 8.89 -3.67 -9.96
CA VAL A 243 8.06 -2.57 -9.49
C VAL A 243 6.77 -2.45 -10.31
N LYS A 244 6.80 -2.82 -11.59
CA LYS A 244 5.62 -2.84 -12.48
C LYS A 244 4.54 -3.82 -12.02
N GLU A 245 4.87 -4.83 -11.22
CA GLU A 245 3.89 -5.73 -10.61
C GLU A 245 3.00 -5.04 -9.56
N PHE A 246 3.43 -3.89 -9.04
CA PHE A 246 2.74 -3.13 -8.00
C PHE A 246 1.97 -1.94 -8.56
N ILE A 247 2.43 -1.36 -9.68
CA ILE A 247 1.85 -0.19 -10.33
C ILE A 247 0.48 -0.54 -10.93
N GLY A 248 -0.57 0.19 -10.55
CA GLY A 248 -1.93 -0.05 -11.04
C GLY A 248 -2.57 -1.34 -10.48
N ALA A 249 -1.81 -2.12 -9.69
CA ALA A 249 -2.24 -3.37 -9.09
C ALA A 249 -2.69 -3.16 -7.63
N LYS A 250 -3.35 -4.19 -7.09
CA LYS A 250 -3.73 -4.24 -5.67
C LYS A 250 -2.73 -5.05 -4.88
N THR A 251 -2.17 -4.45 -3.84
CA THR A 251 -1.21 -5.08 -2.93
C THR A 251 -1.75 -5.05 -1.51
N ALA A 252 -1.83 -6.22 -0.87
CA ALA A 252 -2.25 -6.34 0.50
C ALA A 252 -1.07 -6.60 1.43
N VAL A 253 -0.99 -5.83 2.52
CA VAL A 253 -0.01 -6.03 3.60
C VAL A 253 -0.76 -6.35 4.89
N PHE A 254 -0.82 -7.63 5.25
CA PHE A 254 -1.57 -8.08 6.43
C PHE A 254 -0.63 -8.36 7.62
N GLY A 255 -1.01 -7.87 8.80
CA GLY A 255 -0.16 -7.97 9.98
C GLY A 255 -0.67 -7.25 11.21
N MET A 256 -0.20 -7.67 12.38
CA MET A 256 -0.36 -6.91 13.62
C MET A 256 0.44 -5.59 13.59
N THR A 257 0.05 -4.63 14.42
CA THR A 257 0.82 -3.38 14.61
C THR A 257 2.26 -3.67 15.05
N ARG A 258 3.22 -2.86 14.59
CA ARG A 258 4.68 -3.03 14.82
C ARG A 258 5.28 -4.36 14.34
N LYS A 259 4.67 -4.99 13.32
CA LYS A 259 5.23 -6.19 12.67
C LYS A 259 5.82 -5.94 11.28
N GLY A 260 5.98 -4.66 10.89
CA GLY A 260 6.64 -4.26 9.64
C GLY A 260 5.69 -3.90 8.49
N LYS A 261 4.38 -3.69 8.76
CA LYS A 261 3.41 -3.24 7.74
C LYS A 261 3.84 -1.92 7.08
N SER A 262 4.03 -0.89 7.89
CA SER A 262 4.35 0.47 7.45
C SER A 262 5.73 0.53 6.78
N ASN A 263 6.71 -0.17 7.34
CA ASN A 263 8.03 -0.39 6.72
C ASN A 263 7.92 -1.00 5.30
N THR A 264 7.11 -2.04 5.13
CA THR A 264 6.89 -2.66 3.81
C THR A 264 6.26 -1.67 2.83
N MET A 265 5.30 -0.85 3.28
CA MET A 265 4.68 0.18 2.45
C MET A 265 5.69 1.27 2.04
N LYS A 266 6.59 1.70 2.93
CA LYS A 266 7.68 2.63 2.63
C LYS A 266 8.62 2.08 1.55
N ILE A 267 9.02 0.80 1.65
CA ILE A 267 9.84 0.13 0.63
C ILE A 267 9.15 0.16 -0.73
N ILE A 268 7.87 -0.21 -0.79
CA ILE A 268 7.12 -0.22 -2.06
C ILE A 268 6.99 1.20 -2.63
N ALA A 269 6.66 2.19 -1.80
CA ALA A 269 6.52 3.59 -2.25
C ALA A 269 7.85 4.19 -2.73
N GLY A 270 8.93 3.99 -1.98
CA GLY A 270 10.27 4.44 -2.36
C GLY A 270 10.78 3.73 -3.62
N ALA A 271 10.45 2.44 -3.79
CA ALA A 271 10.78 1.68 -5.00
C ALA A 271 10.02 2.18 -6.24
N ILE A 272 8.73 2.49 -6.10
CA ILE A 272 7.93 3.07 -7.20
C ILE A 272 8.48 4.45 -7.58
N GLU A 273 8.73 5.31 -6.60
CA GLU A 273 9.28 6.65 -6.85
C GLU A 273 10.62 6.59 -7.58
N ALA A 274 11.52 5.69 -7.15
CA ALA A 274 12.84 5.54 -7.74
C ALA A 274 12.83 4.93 -9.15
N HIS A 275 11.77 4.20 -9.51
CA HIS A 275 11.67 3.49 -10.78
C HIS A 275 10.97 4.32 -11.87
N ASP A 276 9.91 5.04 -11.53
CA ASP A 276 9.12 5.82 -12.48
C ASP A 276 8.49 7.05 -11.80
N GLU A 277 9.16 8.20 -11.95
CA GLU A 277 8.72 9.51 -11.43
C GLU A 277 7.42 10.01 -12.08
N SER A 278 6.88 9.34 -13.12
CA SER A 278 5.57 9.70 -13.71
C SER A 278 4.37 9.18 -12.93
N ILE A 279 4.60 8.39 -11.88
CA ILE A 279 3.55 7.72 -11.12
C ILE A 279 3.23 8.52 -9.86
N GLY A 280 2.10 9.21 -9.87
CA GLY A 280 1.64 9.94 -8.69
C GLY A 280 1.34 9.00 -7.54
N GLN A 281 1.86 9.28 -6.35
CA GLN A 281 1.66 8.45 -5.17
C GLN A 281 0.89 9.21 -4.10
N LEU A 282 -0.19 8.62 -3.57
CA LEU A 282 -0.99 9.22 -2.50
C LEU A 282 -0.95 8.35 -1.25
N ILE A 283 -0.39 8.87 -0.16
CA ILE A 283 -0.31 8.18 1.13
C ILE A 283 -1.22 8.87 2.14
N PHE A 284 -2.19 8.13 2.70
CA PHE A 284 -2.90 8.57 3.91
C PHE A 284 -2.15 8.09 5.14
N ASP A 285 -1.63 9.03 5.93
CA ASP A 285 -0.72 8.75 7.05
C ASP A 285 -1.42 8.99 8.40
N PRO A 286 -2.05 7.96 9.00
CA PRO A 286 -2.73 8.07 10.29
C PRO A 286 -1.78 8.16 11.48
N SER A 287 -0.52 7.74 11.33
CA SER A 287 0.44 7.68 12.44
C SER A 287 1.53 8.76 12.37
N GLY A 288 1.64 9.46 11.24
CA GLY A 288 2.71 10.41 10.93
C GLY A 288 4.04 9.77 10.52
N GLU A 289 4.10 8.44 10.40
CA GLU A 289 5.33 7.65 10.24
C GLU A 289 5.92 7.72 8.82
N TYR A 290 5.16 8.23 7.84
CA TYR A 290 5.62 8.43 6.46
C TYR A 290 6.09 9.86 6.24
N ALA A 291 5.41 10.83 6.86
CA ALA A 291 5.77 12.24 6.77
C ALA A 291 6.99 12.63 7.63
N TYR A 292 7.14 12.00 8.81
CA TYR A 292 8.14 12.36 9.83
C TYR A 292 8.88 11.15 10.38
N VAL A 293 10.11 11.37 10.83
CA VAL A 293 10.86 10.34 11.57
C VAL A 293 10.36 10.22 13.00
N ASN A 294 10.32 8.99 13.47
CA ASN A 294 10.17 8.70 14.88
C ASN A 294 11.57 8.67 15.52
N ASP A 295 11.90 9.64 16.39
CA ASP A 295 13.21 9.76 17.06
C ASP A 295 13.62 8.50 17.88
N GLN A 296 12.72 7.53 18.03
CA GLN A 296 12.93 6.28 18.77
C GLN A 296 13.42 5.12 17.89
N ASP A 297 13.35 5.23 16.56
CA ASP A 297 13.66 4.16 15.61
C ASP A 297 14.75 4.61 14.61
N GLU A 298 15.65 3.71 14.21
CA GLU A 298 16.70 3.98 13.20
C GLU A 298 16.13 4.10 11.76
N GLU A 299 14.81 4.17 11.63
CA GLU A 299 14.07 4.19 10.37
C GLU A 299 14.11 5.55 9.65
N CYS A 300 13.99 5.51 8.32
CA CYS A 300 13.76 6.68 7.49
C CYS A 300 12.25 6.90 7.25
N ALA A 301 11.88 8.15 6.98
CA ALA A 301 10.55 8.51 6.51
C ALA A 301 10.63 8.96 5.05
N LEU A 302 9.59 8.69 4.26
CA LEU A 302 9.53 9.13 2.86
C LEU A 302 9.62 10.67 2.76
N GLY A 303 9.08 11.37 3.76
CA GLY A 303 9.21 12.81 3.88
C GLY A 303 10.66 13.33 3.90
N GLU A 304 11.63 12.56 4.38
CA GLU A 304 13.03 13.01 4.50
C GLU A 304 13.84 12.87 3.21
N LEU A 305 13.27 12.22 2.20
CA LEU A 305 13.94 11.96 0.95
C LEU A 305 13.97 13.21 0.06
N HIS A 306 15.13 13.47 -0.54
CA HIS A 306 15.34 14.61 -1.42
C HIS A 306 16.15 14.21 -2.65
N THR A 307 15.86 14.84 -3.78
CA THR A 307 16.70 14.88 -4.98
C THR A 307 17.56 16.16 -4.95
N GLN A 308 18.41 16.32 -5.97
CA GLN A 308 19.08 17.58 -6.28
C GLN A 308 18.52 18.14 -7.58
N ASP A 309 18.15 19.42 -7.57
CA ASP A 309 17.79 20.14 -8.79
C ASP A 309 19.02 20.38 -9.69
N ASP A 310 18.81 20.93 -10.90
CA ASP A 310 19.88 21.27 -11.84
C ASP A 310 20.97 22.21 -11.27
N ASN A 311 20.66 22.93 -10.18
CA ASN A 311 21.57 23.85 -9.51
C ASN A 311 22.22 23.25 -8.25
N GLY A 312 21.93 21.99 -7.92
CA GLY A 312 22.40 21.27 -6.74
C GLY A 312 21.68 21.68 -5.44
N ALA A 313 20.54 22.37 -5.52
CA ALA A 313 19.69 22.65 -4.37
C ALA A 313 18.84 21.40 -4.01
N PRO A 314 18.65 21.12 -2.72
CA PRO A 314 17.84 19.98 -2.28
C PRO A 314 16.36 20.23 -2.60
N GLU A 315 15.74 19.27 -3.28
CA GLU A 315 14.30 19.26 -3.57
C GLU A 315 13.66 18.05 -2.89
N ALA A 316 12.63 18.27 -2.07
CA ALA A 316 11.96 17.17 -1.39
C ALA A 316 11.13 16.38 -2.41
N ILE A 317 11.21 15.05 -2.36
CA ILE A 317 10.43 14.21 -3.29
C ILE A 317 8.93 14.20 -2.95
N SER A 318 8.54 14.67 -1.75
CA SER A 318 7.17 14.59 -1.27
C SER A 318 6.61 15.91 -0.79
N THR A 319 5.33 16.13 -1.07
CA THR A 319 4.53 17.22 -0.53
C THR A 319 3.62 16.69 0.59
N VAL A 320 3.68 17.30 1.77
CA VAL A 320 2.92 16.87 2.96
C VAL A 320 1.74 17.80 3.22
N TYR A 321 0.52 17.27 3.17
CA TYR A 321 -0.71 17.97 3.55
C TYR A 321 -1.11 17.61 4.97
N LYS A 322 -1.23 18.60 5.86
CA LYS A 322 -1.59 18.41 7.28
C LYS A 322 -2.71 19.33 7.75
N PHE A 323 -3.42 18.93 8.81
CA PHE A 323 -4.59 19.68 9.30
C PHE A 323 -4.26 21.10 9.80
N ALA A 324 -3.12 21.25 10.48
CA ALA A 324 -2.67 22.49 11.11
C ALA A 324 -1.30 22.93 10.57
N ALA A 325 -1.19 23.16 9.25
CA ALA A 325 -0.02 23.84 8.70
C ALA A 325 0.00 25.31 9.12
N GLN A 326 1.15 25.80 9.59
CA GLN A 326 1.35 27.23 9.79
C GLN A 326 1.70 27.89 8.45
N GLU A 327 1.30 29.15 8.26
CA GLU A 327 1.51 29.92 7.02
C GLU A 327 3.00 30.08 6.64
N ASP A 328 3.92 29.85 7.59
CA ASP A 328 5.36 30.07 7.46
C ASP A 328 6.18 28.77 7.29
N GLU A 329 5.54 27.60 7.26
CA GLU A 329 6.24 26.33 7.02
C GLU A 329 6.52 26.18 5.51
N THR A 330 7.78 25.86 5.19
CA THR A 330 8.36 25.59 3.84
C THR A 330 7.40 25.06 2.77
N ASP A 331 7.71 25.23 1.46
CA ASP A 331 6.93 24.72 0.31
C ASP A 331 6.43 23.26 0.43
N ARG A 332 7.15 22.43 1.19
CA ARG A 332 6.82 21.03 1.52
C ARG A 332 5.54 20.84 2.35
N TYR A 333 5.18 21.74 3.27
CA TYR A 333 4.05 21.55 4.18
C TYR A 333 2.87 22.42 3.78
N LYS A 334 1.74 21.79 3.48
CA LYS A 334 0.52 22.49 3.06
C LYS A 334 -0.65 22.18 3.98
N PRO A 335 -1.55 23.13 4.23
CA PRO A 335 -2.76 22.83 4.98
C PRO A 335 -3.76 22.02 4.14
N LEU A 336 -4.33 20.99 4.76
CA LEU A 336 -5.38 20.12 4.20
C LEU A 336 -6.75 20.82 4.13
N ARG A 337 -6.98 21.80 5.02
CA ARG A 337 -8.23 22.57 5.12
C ARG A 337 -8.35 23.63 4.02
N THR A 338 -9.58 23.98 3.66
CA THR A 338 -9.88 24.85 2.51
C THR A 338 -10.40 26.22 2.96
N ASN A 339 -10.11 27.29 2.22
CA ASN A 339 -10.73 28.59 2.48
C ASN A 339 -12.19 28.59 2.03
N LEU A 340 -13.12 28.37 2.97
CA LEU A 340 -14.56 28.42 2.74
C LEU A 340 -15.10 29.80 2.33
N LEU A 341 -14.29 30.86 2.43
CA LEU A 341 -14.66 32.21 2.00
C LEU A 341 -14.06 32.57 0.63
N ALA A 342 -13.21 31.72 0.06
CA ALA A 342 -12.69 31.92 -1.28
C ALA A 342 -13.78 31.65 -2.33
N ARG A 343 -13.82 32.50 -3.35
CA ARG A 343 -14.82 32.42 -4.45
C ARG A 343 -14.65 31.18 -5.32
N SER A 344 -13.40 30.75 -5.51
CA SER A 344 -12.97 29.54 -6.22
C SER A 344 -13.40 28.23 -5.56
N ASN A 345 -13.74 28.26 -4.27
CA ASN A 345 -14.09 27.08 -3.48
C ASN A 345 -15.60 26.92 -3.27
N LEU A 346 -16.44 27.64 -4.01
CA LEU A 346 -17.90 27.63 -3.81
C LEU A 346 -18.49 26.21 -3.79
N ASP A 347 -18.10 25.34 -4.72
CA ASP A 347 -18.64 23.98 -4.79
C ASP A 347 -18.19 23.11 -3.59
N VAL A 348 -16.99 23.36 -3.07
CA VAL A 348 -16.49 22.74 -1.84
C VAL A 348 -17.38 23.14 -0.65
N VAL A 349 -17.71 24.44 -0.56
CA VAL A 349 -18.59 24.96 0.49
C VAL A 349 -19.99 24.36 0.38
N LYS A 350 -20.55 24.25 -0.84
CA LYS A 350 -21.85 23.59 -1.08
C LYS A 350 -21.85 22.15 -0.59
N ASN A 351 -20.78 21.39 -0.86
CA ASN A 351 -20.65 20.01 -0.42
C ASN A 351 -20.61 19.88 1.12
N TYR A 352 -19.83 20.72 1.81
CA TYR A 352 -19.83 20.70 3.28
C TYR A 352 -21.16 21.14 3.88
N VAL A 353 -21.84 22.12 3.29
CA VAL A 353 -23.20 22.50 3.71
C VAL A 353 -24.17 21.33 3.56
N HIS A 354 -24.10 20.60 2.45
CA HIS A 354 -24.91 19.41 2.24
C HIS A 354 -24.57 18.29 3.24
N MET A 355 -23.30 18.12 3.57
CA MET A 355 -22.87 17.13 4.57
C MET A 355 -23.40 17.44 5.98
N GLU A 356 -23.36 18.72 6.39
CA GLU A 356 -23.81 19.14 7.72
C GLU A 356 -25.33 19.23 7.86
N LEU A 357 -26.07 19.55 6.77
CA LEU A 357 -27.51 19.80 6.81
C LEU A 357 -28.37 18.81 6.01
N GLY A 358 -27.77 17.94 5.20
CA GLY A 358 -28.51 17.10 4.24
C GLY A 358 -29.45 16.07 4.89
N SER A 359 -29.14 15.64 6.12
CA SER A 359 -30.00 14.75 6.91
C SER A 359 -30.89 15.50 7.92
N ASP A 360 -30.92 16.83 7.88
CA ASP A 360 -31.69 17.64 8.82
C ASP A 360 -33.18 17.69 8.43
N GLU A 361 -34.07 17.46 9.40
CA GLU A 361 -35.52 17.42 9.17
C GLU A 361 -36.18 18.81 9.18
N ALA A 362 -35.46 19.88 9.52
CA ALA A 362 -36.05 21.22 9.57
C ALA A 362 -36.25 21.80 8.18
N THR A 363 -37.47 22.26 7.88
CA THR A 363 -37.84 22.83 6.57
C THR A 363 -36.93 23.97 6.12
N TYR A 364 -36.49 24.85 7.02
CA TYR A 364 -35.58 25.93 6.67
C TYR A 364 -34.18 25.43 6.26
N ALA A 365 -33.73 24.30 6.83
CA ALA A 365 -32.45 23.70 6.49
C ALA A 365 -32.53 23.03 5.12
N GLU A 366 -33.62 22.31 4.83
CA GLU A 366 -33.90 21.73 3.51
C GLU A 366 -33.97 22.81 2.42
N ASN A 367 -34.67 23.91 2.69
CA ASN A 367 -34.73 25.07 1.78
C ASN A 367 -33.34 25.68 1.58
N PHE A 368 -32.56 25.85 2.66
CA PHE A 368 -31.20 26.38 2.56
C PHE A 368 -30.28 25.50 1.72
N VAL A 369 -30.31 24.17 1.90
CA VAL A 369 -29.52 23.22 1.08
C VAL A 369 -29.96 23.29 -0.39
N THR A 370 -31.26 23.34 -0.64
CA THR A 370 -31.81 23.46 -2.00
C THR A 370 -31.32 24.74 -2.69
N VAL A 371 -31.37 25.88 -1.99
CA VAL A 371 -30.89 27.16 -2.52
C VAL A 371 -29.38 27.21 -2.63
N SER A 372 -28.64 26.61 -1.68
CA SER A 372 -27.18 26.48 -1.70
C SER A 372 -26.68 25.86 -3.01
N ASN A 373 -27.37 24.82 -3.50
CA ASN A 373 -27.04 24.18 -4.78
C ASN A 373 -27.20 25.11 -5.99
N ASN A 374 -28.10 26.10 -5.90
CA ASN A 374 -28.38 27.08 -6.95
C ASN A 374 -27.55 28.37 -6.83
N VAL A 375 -26.68 28.50 -5.81
CA VAL A 375 -25.79 29.67 -5.68
C VAL A 375 -24.80 29.67 -6.84
N PRO A 376 -24.77 30.73 -7.67
CA PRO A 376 -23.98 30.70 -8.90
C PRO A 376 -22.49 30.99 -8.66
N SER A 377 -21.65 30.39 -9.48
CA SER A 377 -20.21 30.66 -9.58
C SER A 377 -19.92 32.02 -10.20
N GLU A 378 -18.64 32.44 -10.21
CA GLU A 378 -18.22 33.68 -10.89
C GLU A 378 -18.53 33.60 -12.40
N GLU A 379 -18.27 32.46 -13.02
CA GLU A 379 -18.47 32.22 -14.45
C GLU A 379 -19.96 32.23 -14.81
N GLU A 380 -20.80 31.57 -14.01
CA GLU A 380 -22.25 31.56 -14.22
C GLU A 380 -22.85 32.97 -14.12
N LEU A 381 -22.31 33.83 -13.24
CA LEU A 381 -22.74 35.22 -13.13
C LEU A 381 -22.39 36.07 -14.35
N GLU A 382 -21.34 35.73 -15.11
CA GLU A 382 -20.96 36.45 -16.32
C GLU A 382 -21.95 36.23 -17.47
N ASP A 383 -22.55 35.04 -17.53
CA ASP A 383 -23.50 34.65 -18.58
C ASP A 383 -24.96 35.11 -18.33
N MET A 384 -25.25 35.67 -17.14
CA MET A 384 -26.59 36.10 -16.75
C MET A 384 -27.00 37.48 -17.28
N GLU A 385 -28.29 37.65 -17.60
CA GLU A 385 -28.86 38.98 -17.89
C GLU A 385 -28.75 39.91 -16.68
N TRP A 386 -28.55 41.21 -16.92
CA TRP A 386 -28.22 42.22 -15.89
C TRP A 386 -29.13 42.20 -14.64
N GLY A 387 -30.44 42.08 -14.82
CA GLY A 387 -31.40 42.04 -13.71
C GLY A 387 -31.37 40.74 -12.91
N GLN A 388 -31.09 39.61 -13.57
CA GLN A 388 -30.91 38.31 -12.92
C GLN A 388 -29.57 38.24 -12.20
N LYS A 389 -28.51 38.75 -12.85
CA LYS A 389 -27.16 38.86 -12.28
C LYS A 389 -27.16 39.63 -10.97
N THR A 390 -27.87 40.76 -10.90
CA THR A 390 -27.94 41.57 -9.67
C THR A 390 -28.54 40.78 -8.50
N ARG A 391 -29.61 40.02 -8.73
CA ARG A 391 -30.23 39.17 -7.69
C ARG A 391 -29.34 37.99 -7.30
N ALA A 392 -28.66 37.41 -8.28
CA ALA A 392 -27.69 36.35 -8.05
C ALA A 392 -26.47 36.83 -7.23
N GLU A 393 -25.98 38.05 -7.47
CA GLU A 393 -24.95 38.71 -6.65
C GLU A 393 -25.43 38.89 -5.20
N TRP A 394 -26.69 39.27 -4.98
CA TRP A 394 -27.29 39.34 -3.64
C TRP A 394 -27.29 38.00 -2.96
N LEU A 395 -27.88 36.98 -3.61
CA LEU A 395 -27.98 35.62 -3.08
C LEU A 395 -26.61 35.06 -2.70
N ARG A 396 -25.63 35.17 -3.61
CA ARG A 396 -24.25 34.72 -3.36
C ARG A 396 -23.63 35.45 -2.17
N SER A 397 -23.73 36.78 -2.11
CA SER A 397 -23.15 37.52 -0.97
C SER A 397 -23.85 37.21 0.36
N ALA A 398 -25.17 37.00 0.37
CA ALA A 398 -25.92 36.59 1.56
C ALA A 398 -25.52 35.19 2.01
N TYR A 399 -25.32 34.26 1.07
CA TYR A 399 -24.83 32.91 1.35
C TYR A 399 -23.45 32.95 2.02
N TYR A 400 -22.49 33.68 1.46
CA TYR A 400 -21.17 33.86 2.07
C TYR A 400 -21.24 34.57 3.43
N ALA A 401 -22.22 35.44 3.67
CA ALA A 401 -22.45 36.03 4.98
C ALA A 401 -22.86 34.95 6.01
N VAL A 402 -23.76 34.03 5.64
CA VAL A 402 -24.13 32.89 6.50
C VAL A 402 -22.90 32.06 6.80
N ILE A 403 -22.13 31.66 5.77
CA ILE A 403 -20.90 30.87 5.95
C ILE A 403 -19.91 31.59 6.86
N SER A 404 -19.62 32.86 6.59
CA SER A 404 -18.71 33.68 7.41
C SER A 404 -19.16 33.79 8.86
N ARG A 405 -20.47 33.84 9.13
CA ARG A 405 -21.01 33.85 10.49
C ARG A 405 -20.88 32.47 11.15
N SER A 406 -21.14 31.40 10.41
CA SER A 406 -21.08 30.02 10.87
C SER A 406 -19.67 29.62 11.32
N ILE A 407 -18.64 29.99 10.54
CA ILE A 407 -17.23 29.69 10.86
C ILE A 407 -16.63 30.62 11.93
N GLY A 408 -17.40 31.58 12.45
CA GLY A 408 -16.95 32.48 13.52
C GLY A 408 -16.01 33.59 13.08
N THR A 409 -15.90 33.89 11.78
CA THR A 409 -15.01 34.95 11.27
C THR A 409 -15.66 36.32 11.43
N GLU A 410 -15.68 36.84 12.66
CA GLU A 410 -16.16 38.20 12.97
C GLU A 410 -15.18 39.28 12.46
N LYS A 411 -13.93 38.90 12.15
CA LYS A 411 -12.91 39.75 11.52
C LYS A 411 -12.40 39.08 10.27
N LEU A 412 -12.90 39.52 9.10
CA LEU A 412 -12.39 39.09 7.81
C LEU A 412 -10.89 39.44 7.68
N PRO A 413 -10.09 38.65 6.93
CA PRO A 413 -8.69 38.97 6.69
C PRO A 413 -8.56 40.27 5.88
N ASP A 414 -7.41 40.96 5.97
CA ASP A 414 -7.23 42.29 5.37
C ASP A 414 -7.32 42.29 3.84
N ASP A 415 -6.96 41.16 3.24
CA ASP A 415 -6.96 40.87 1.81
C ASP A 415 -8.28 40.24 1.31
N PHE A 416 -9.29 40.08 2.17
CA PHE A 416 -10.60 39.56 1.76
C PHE A 416 -11.19 40.37 0.59
N ASP A 417 -11.48 39.68 -0.52
CA ASP A 417 -12.07 40.29 -1.71
C ASP A 417 -13.54 40.67 -1.46
N PRO A 418 -13.86 41.98 -1.31
CA PRO A 418 -15.18 42.43 -0.92
C PRO A 418 -16.24 42.15 -2.02
N PHE A 419 -17.45 41.83 -1.59
CA PHE A 419 -18.61 41.80 -2.45
C PHE A 419 -19.07 43.22 -2.81
N TRP A 420 -19.42 43.42 -4.08
CA TRP A 420 -19.93 44.68 -4.59
C TRP A 420 -21.35 44.49 -5.10
N ILE A 421 -22.34 44.86 -4.29
CA ILE A 421 -23.76 44.64 -4.62
C ILE A 421 -24.45 45.94 -5.04
N GLY A 422 -25.27 45.87 -6.08
CA GLY A 422 -26.15 46.97 -6.48
C GLY A 422 -27.40 47.01 -5.60
N VAL A 423 -27.64 48.09 -4.86
CA VAL A 423 -28.78 48.23 -3.95
C VAL A 423 -29.50 49.56 -4.19
N ASN A 424 -30.83 49.58 -4.15
CA ASN A 424 -31.61 50.81 -4.31
C ASN A 424 -31.42 51.75 -3.10
N ASP A 425 -31.47 53.07 -3.30
CA ASP A 425 -31.21 54.04 -2.23
C ASP A 425 -32.24 53.96 -1.09
N SER A 426 -33.48 53.56 -1.38
CA SER A 426 -34.52 53.37 -0.37
C SER A 426 -34.22 52.17 0.52
N VAL A 427 -33.80 51.05 -0.07
CA VAL A 427 -33.37 49.84 0.65
C VAL A 427 -32.13 50.12 1.48
N LEU A 428 -31.11 50.78 0.90
CA LEU A 428 -29.89 51.12 1.63
C LEU A 428 -30.16 52.02 2.85
N ARG A 429 -31.10 52.96 2.71
CA ARG A 429 -31.57 53.78 3.84
C ARG A 429 -32.25 52.92 4.90
N GLY A 430 -33.14 52.02 4.50
CA GLY A 430 -33.79 51.08 5.42
C GLY A 430 -32.80 50.20 6.18
N VAL A 431 -31.73 49.75 5.54
CA VAL A 431 -30.64 49.01 6.20
C VAL A 431 -29.88 49.91 7.18
N ASN A 432 -29.45 51.11 6.78
CA ASN A 432 -28.73 52.05 7.65
C ASN A 432 -29.56 52.54 8.85
N GLU A 433 -30.89 52.54 8.77
CA GLU A 433 -31.77 52.87 9.89
C GLU A 433 -31.76 51.81 11.00
N HIS A 434 -31.40 50.56 10.66
CA HIS A 434 -31.42 49.41 11.58
C HIS A 434 -30.04 48.83 11.90
N SER A 435 -29.03 49.13 11.08
CA SER A 435 -27.65 48.69 11.31
C SER A 435 -26.91 49.61 12.27
N HIS A 436 -25.91 49.07 12.96
CA HIS A 436 -24.95 49.86 13.72
C HIS A 436 -23.79 50.41 12.88
N LEU A 437 -23.71 50.03 11.60
CA LEU A 437 -22.72 50.51 10.63
C LEU A 437 -23.41 51.34 9.54
N ASP A 438 -22.69 52.35 9.04
CA ASP A 438 -23.15 53.19 7.93
C ASP A 438 -22.65 52.65 6.59
N PHE A 439 -23.56 52.10 5.78
CA PHE A 439 -23.27 51.63 4.43
C PHE A 439 -23.46 52.74 3.40
N ASN A 440 -22.44 52.96 2.57
CA ASN A 440 -22.45 53.97 1.52
C ASN A 440 -22.13 53.33 0.16
N LYS A 441 -22.69 53.91 -0.91
CA LYS A 441 -22.33 53.54 -2.28
C LYS A 441 -20.97 54.13 -2.63
N ALA A 442 -20.12 53.32 -3.24
CA ALA A 442 -18.89 53.83 -3.86
C ALA A 442 -19.20 54.59 -5.16
N GLU A 443 -18.17 55.14 -5.80
CA GLU A 443 -18.30 55.84 -7.10
C GLU A 443 -18.93 54.94 -8.18
N SER A 444 -18.80 53.62 -8.07
CA SER A 444 -19.42 52.62 -8.93
C SER A 444 -20.95 52.49 -8.76
N GLY A 445 -21.54 53.16 -7.76
CA GLY A 445 -22.95 53.03 -7.39
C GLY A 445 -23.29 51.74 -6.63
N LYS A 446 -22.30 50.88 -6.37
CA LYS A 446 -22.44 49.63 -5.60
C LYS A 446 -22.02 49.82 -4.13
N VAL A 447 -22.59 49.00 -3.25
CA VAL A 447 -22.22 48.93 -1.83
C VAL A 447 -21.10 47.90 -1.67
N ARG A 448 -20.05 48.26 -0.94
CA ARG A 448 -18.90 47.38 -0.63
C ARG A 448 -19.18 46.60 0.65
N LEU A 449 -19.16 45.27 0.58
CA LEU A 449 -19.35 44.37 1.72
C LEU A 449 -18.09 43.49 1.90
N GLY A 450 -17.39 43.67 3.01
CA GLY A 450 -16.18 42.93 3.35
C GLY A 450 -15.60 43.42 4.68
N LYS A 451 -14.27 43.49 4.81
CA LYS A 451 -13.65 44.13 5.98
C LYS A 451 -13.72 45.65 5.88
N ALA A 452 -14.26 46.32 6.89
CA ALA A 452 -14.14 47.78 7.04
C ALA A 452 -14.13 48.17 8.52
N GLY A 453 -13.22 49.05 8.93
CA GLY A 453 -13.11 49.48 10.33
C GLY A 453 -12.79 48.36 11.33
N GLY A 454 -12.30 47.21 10.86
CA GLY A 454 -12.09 46.01 11.67
C GLY A 454 -13.33 45.13 11.84
N GLU A 455 -14.47 45.52 11.27
CA GLU A 455 -15.74 44.80 11.34
C GLU A 455 -16.01 44.00 10.05
N ASN A 456 -16.77 42.92 10.19
CA ASN A 456 -17.31 42.14 9.08
C ASN A 456 -18.62 42.77 8.57
N THR A 457 -18.48 43.73 7.66
CA THR A 457 -19.63 44.46 7.09
C THR A 457 -20.55 43.57 6.23
N LEU A 458 -20.05 42.43 5.73
CA LEU A 458 -20.83 41.45 4.99
C LEU A 458 -21.89 40.79 5.87
N VAL A 459 -21.49 40.29 7.04
CA VAL A 459 -22.40 39.70 8.03
C VAL A 459 -23.35 40.73 8.59
N GLU A 460 -22.87 41.92 8.93
CA GLU A 460 -23.71 42.98 9.49
C GLU A 460 -24.82 43.39 8.51
N PHE A 461 -24.49 43.59 7.24
CA PHE A 461 -25.48 43.99 6.24
C PHE A 461 -26.59 42.94 6.12
N TRP A 462 -26.23 41.68 5.90
CA TRP A 462 -27.21 40.62 5.66
C TRP A 462 -27.98 40.18 6.91
N SER A 463 -27.37 40.21 8.10
CA SER A 463 -28.09 39.95 9.35
C SER A 463 -29.08 41.06 9.70
N THR A 464 -28.76 42.32 9.38
CA THR A 464 -29.70 43.46 9.46
C THR A 464 -30.86 43.25 8.50
N VAL A 465 -30.58 42.83 7.26
CA VAL A 465 -31.61 42.52 6.26
C VAL A 465 -32.52 41.39 6.72
N ALA A 466 -31.95 40.33 7.28
CA ALA A 466 -32.70 39.18 7.77
C ALA A 466 -33.64 39.55 8.92
N THR A 467 -33.19 40.37 9.87
CA THR A 467 -33.99 40.73 11.05
C THR A 467 -35.11 41.73 10.73
N ASN A 468 -34.94 42.55 9.69
CA ASN A 468 -35.86 43.63 9.31
C ASN A 468 -36.45 43.43 7.90
N THR A 469 -36.60 42.18 7.45
CA THR A 469 -37.06 41.84 6.07
C THR A 469 -38.34 42.57 5.68
N LYS A 470 -39.30 42.67 6.60
CA LYS A 470 -40.57 43.35 6.35
C LYS A 470 -40.37 44.84 6.08
N ASP A 471 -39.63 45.54 6.95
CA ASP A 471 -39.41 46.99 6.81
C ASP A 471 -38.60 47.30 5.55
N ILE A 472 -37.70 46.39 5.15
CA ILE A 472 -36.90 46.51 3.93
C ILE A 472 -37.74 46.30 2.67
N ASN A 473 -38.62 45.30 2.65
CA ASN A 473 -39.56 45.11 1.54
C ASN A 473 -40.56 46.29 1.47
N ASP A 474 -41.04 46.80 2.61
CA ASP A 474 -41.92 47.98 2.66
C ASP A 474 -41.19 49.27 2.16
N ALA A 475 -39.88 49.37 2.36
CA ALA A 475 -39.04 50.46 1.84
C ALA A 475 -38.69 50.31 0.35
N HIS A 476 -38.91 49.13 -0.24
CA HIS A 476 -38.72 48.90 -1.66
C HIS A 476 -39.97 49.36 -2.42
N GLU A 477 -39.92 50.55 -3.00
CA GLU A 477 -41.04 51.20 -3.70
C GLU A 477 -41.37 50.56 -5.07
N GLU A 478 -41.38 49.23 -5.18
CA GLU A 478 -41.72 48.47 -6.38
C GLU A 478 -42.79 47.39 -6.10
N ASP A 479 -43.45 46.90 -7.16
CA ASP A 479 -44.51 45.88 -7.08
C ASP A 479 -44.02 44.50 -6.61
N ARG A 480 -42.71 44.29 -6.51
CA ARG A 480 -42.10 43.03 -6.05
C ARG A 480 -41.22 43.28 -4.85
N ASP A 481 -41.27 42.34 -3.93
CA ASP A 481 -40.40 42.27 -2.76
C ASP A 481 -38.93 42.28 -3.19
N TRP A 482 -38.13 43.04 -2.44
CA TRP A 482 -36.69 43.09 -2.66
C TRP A 482 -36.02 41.78 -2.23
N VAL A 483 -36.48 41.22 -1.10
CA VAL A 483 -36.15 39.87 -0.65
C VAL A 483 -37.11 38.87 -1.29
N ASN A 484 -36.64 38.15 -2.31
CA ASN A 484 -37.38 37.05 -2.94
C ASN A 484 -37.24 35.74 -2.16
N ASP A 485 -38.00 34.71 -2.55
CA ASP A 485 -38.05 33.41 -1.87
C ASP A 485 -36.68 32.74 -1.68
N ASP A 486 -35.81 32.77 -2.71
CA ASP A 486 -34.46 32.19 -2.62
C ASP A 486 -33.59 32.95 -1.60
N LEU A 487 -33.59 34.30 -1.66
CA LEU A 487 -32.83 35.11 -0.73
C LEU A 487 -33.40 34.97 0.70
N ASP A 488 -34.72 34.89 0.84
CA ASP A 488 -35.37 34.70 2.13
C ASP A 488 -34.99 33.37 2.78
N SER A 489 -34.88 32.29 1.98
CA SER A 489 -34.42 30.97 2.44
C SER A 489 -32.99 31.01 3.00
N VAL A 490 -32.11 31.84 2.42
CA VAL A 490 -30.76 32.08 2.98
C VAL A 490 -30.83 32.92 4.26
N LEU A 491 -31.63 33.99 4.26
CA LEU A 491 -31.75 34.89 5.41
C LEU A 491 -32.43 34.25 6.62
N GLU A 492 -33.26 33.22 6.41
CA GLU A 492 -33.87 32.44 7.49
C GLU A 492 -32.83 31.81 8.43
N MET A 493 -31.62 31.53 7.92
CA MET A 493 -30.50 31.03 8.73
C MET A 493 -30.05 32.03 9.79
N PHE A 494 -30.21 33.35 9.57
CA PHE A 494 -29.92 34.38 10.56
C PHE A 494 -31.08 34.60 11.55
N ARG A 495 -32.33 34.40 11.11
CA ARG A 495 -33.53 34.62 11.95
C ARG A 495 -33.76 33.50 12.96
N THR A 496 -33.40 32.27 12.62
CA THR A 496 -33.64 31.11 13.48
C THR A 496 -32.70 31.12 14.71
N ALA A 497 -33.25 31.51 15.86
CA ALA A 497 -32.48 31.67 17.10
C ALA A 497 -32.29 30.36 17.89
N GLY A 498 -31.06 30.15 18.37
CA GLY A 498 -30.67 28.99 19.17
C GLY A 498 -29.22 28.59 18.89
N SER A 499 -28.53 27.99 19.87
CA SER A 499 -27.12 27.60 19.70
C SER A 499 -26.89 26.44 18.72
N GLN A 500 -27.98 25.77 18.31
CA GLN A 500 -28.01 24.57 17.44
C GLN A 500 -29.07 24.74 16.33
N SER A 501 -29.34 25.97 15.91
CA SER A 501 -30.35 26.30 14.91
C SER A 501 -29.86 27.40 13.97
N GLY A 502 -30.48 27.52 12.79
CA GLY A 502 -30.06 28.49 11.77
C GLY A 502 -28.59 28.28 11.40
N PHE A 503 -27.83 29.36 11.26
CA PHE A 503 -26.38 29.31 11.02
C PHE A 503 -25.62 28.54 12.12
N GLY A 504 -26.18 28.42 13.33
CA GLY A 504 -25.58 27.66 14.43
C GLY A 504 -25.41 26.17 14.14
N LYS A 505 -26.19 25.60 13.22
CA LYS A 505 -26.04 24.21 12.74
C LYS A 505 -24.79 24.01 11.87
N LEU A 506 -24.27 25.08 11.28
CA LEU A 506 -23.11 25.05 10.40
C LEU A 506 -21.80 25.42 11.13
N ARG A 507 -21.79 25.42 12.47
CA ARG A 507 -20.60 25.79 13.25
C ARG A 507 -19.40 24.89 12.99
N ASN A 508 -19.64 23.61 12.70
CA ASN A 508 -18.59 22.64 12.38
C ASN A 508 -17.84 22.99 11.08
N LEU A 509 -18.40 23.85 10.21
CA LEU A 509 -17.68 24.37 9.04
C LEU A 509 -16.37 25.07 9.42
N GLN A 510 -16.27 25.59 10.65
CA GLN A 510 -15.03 26.18 11.16
C GLN A 510 -13.86 25.18 11.12
N ASP A 511 -14.14 23.89 11.34
CA ASP A 511 -13.12 22.84 11.38
C ASP A 511 -12.58 22.50 9.98
N TYR A 512 -13.29 22.88 8.92
CA TYR A 512 -12.86 22.73 7.52
C TYR A 512 -12.20 24.00 6.95
N HIS A 513 -12.29 25.13 7.65
CA HIS A 513 -11.84 26.43 7.16
C HIS A 513 -10.35 26.70 7.43
N ASN A 514 -9.62 27.11 6.40
CA ASN A 514 -8.29 27.72 6.52
C ASN A 514 -8.16 28.92 5.56
N PRO A 515 -7.95 30.15 6.06
CA PRO A 515 -7.90 31.36 5.23
C PRO A 515 -6.73 31.39 4.24
N ALA A 516 -5.64 30.65 4.48
CA ALA A 516 -4.48 30.61 3.59
C ALA A 516 -4.68 29.77 2.31
N ARG A 517 -5.90 29.24 2.05
CA ARG A 517 -6.14 28.20 1.04
C ARG A 517 -7.27 28.48 0.08
N ASP A 518 -7.02 29.38 -0.84
CA ASP A 518 -7.98 29.74 -1.89
C ASP A 518 -8.13 28.68 -2.98
N VAL A 519 -7.23 27.69 -3.05
CA VAL A 519 -7.30 26.59 -4.00
C VAL A 519 -7.90 25.36 -3.33
N ASP A 520 -8.81 24.69 -4.04
CA ASP A 520 -9.32 23.39 -3.64
C ASP A 520 -8.18 22.38 -3.50
N VAL A 521 -7.98 21.90 -2.28
CA VAL A 521 -6.94 20.92 -1.93
C VAL A 521 -7.09 19.63 -2.71
N ALA A 522 -8.31 19.15 -2.98
CA ALA A 522 -8.53 17.93 -3.74
C ALA A 522 -8.10 18.07 -5.20
N ARG A 523 -8.37 19.24 -5.80
CA ARG A 523 -7.92 19.59 -7.14
C ARG A 523 -6.40 19.71 -7.21
N GLU A 524 -5.79 20.39 -6.24
CA GLU A 524 -4.33 20.54 -6.20
C GLU A 524 -3.64 19.18 -6.03
N ILE A 525 -4.10 18.34 -5.09
CA ILE A 525 -3.56 16.99 -4.88
C ILE A 525 -3.71 16.16 -6.16
N TYR A 526 -4.87 16.19 -6.81
CA TYR A 526 -5.05 15.47 -8.07
C TYR A 526 -4.06 15.96 -9.15
N SER A 527 -3.86 17.27 -9.29
CA SER A 527 -2.87 17.82 -10.24
C SER A 527 -1.47 17.29 -9.94
N ARG A 528 -1.03 17.34 -8.68
CA ARG A 528 0.28 16.82 -8.25
C ARG A 528 0.44 15.35 -8.58
N LEU A 529 -0.59 14.55 -8.30
CA LEU A 529 -0.60 13.12 -8.64
C LEU A 529 -0.55 12.91 -10.16
N THR A 530 -1.19 13.76 -10.96
CA THR A 530 -1.07 13.66 -12.42
C THR A 530 0.29 14.08 -12.97
N ASP A 531 1.02 14.89 -12.21
CA ASP A 531 2.38 15.33 -12.51
C ASP A 531 3.44 14.33 -11.99
N GLY A 532 3.01 13.21 -11.38
CA GLY A 532 3.90 12.16 -10.88
C GLY A 532 4.37 12.34 -9.43
N GLU A 533 3.95 13.39 -8.72
CA GLU A 533 4.47 13.69 -7.39
C GLU A 533 3.98 12.72 -6.30
N LEU A 534 4.84 12.47 -5.30
CA LEU A 534 4.48 11.81 -4.04
C LEU A 534 3.80 12.79 -3.06
N VAL A 535 2.53 12.54 -2.77
CA VAL A 535 1.71 13.31 -1.85
C VAL A 535 1.43 12.50 -0.59
N ILE A 536 1.77 13.06 0.58
CA ILE A 536 1.47 12.48 1.89
C ILE A 536 0.40 13.34 2.57
N VAL A 537 -0.74 12.74 2.88
CA VAL A 537 -1.82 13.38 3.64
C VAL A 537 -1.71 12.91 5.10
N ASP A 538 -1.11 13.75 5.92
CA ASP A 538 -0.98 13.57 7.36
C ASP A 538 -2.33 13.81 8.04
N ILE A 539 -2.93 12.71 8.47
CA ILE A 539 -4.21 12.67 9.21
C ILE A 539 -4.00 12.25 10.67
N SER A 540 -2.75 12.24 11.16
CA SER A 540 -2.42 11.86 12.54
C SER A 540 -2.98 12.84 13.57
N ASN A 541 -3.11 14.12 13.19
CA ASN A 541 -3.55 15.21 14.05
C ASN A 541 -4.76 15.92 13.42
N GLY A 542 -5.97 15.51 13.79
CA GLY A 542 -7.21 16.17 13.33
C GLY A 542 -8.44 15.57 13.99
N MET A 543 -9.61 16.17 13.74
CA MET A 543 -10.88 15.62 14.19
C MET A 543 -11.29 14.45 13.28
N GLU A 544 -11.65 13.30 13.87
CA GLU A 544 -11.92 12.06 13.13
C GLU A 544 -13.00 12.22 12.05
N GLU A 545 -14.07 12.96 12.36
CA GLU A 545 -15.17 13.26 11.44
C GLU A 545 -14.66 14.04 10.21
N VAL A 546 -13.88 15.10 10.45
CA VAL A 546 -13.31 15.95 9.39
C VAL A 546 -12.31 15.18 8.54
N ILE A 547 -11.43 14.40 9.17
CA ILE A 547 -10.45 13.55 8.48
C ILE A 547 -11.18 12.56 7.58
N THR A 548 -12.25 11.94 8.05
CA THR A 548 -13.03 10.97 7.27
C THR A 548 -13.72 11.63 6.09
N ALA A 549 -14.34 12.79 6.29
CA ALA A 549 -14.93 13.58 5.22
C ALA A 549 -13.89 13.99 4.15
N GLU A 550 -12.73 14.51 4.55
CA GLU A 550 -11.67 14.89 3.60
C GLU A 550 -11.11 13.70 2.83
N LYS A 551 -10.87 12.57 3.50
CA LYS A 551 -10.41 11.32 2.86
C LYS A 551 -11.38 10.86 1.76
N GLU A 552 -12.67 10.79 2.09
CA GLU A 552 -13.69 10.37 1.14
C GLU A 552 -13.84 11.36 -0.01
N ARG A 553 -13.79 12.65 0.28
CA ARG A 553 -13.82 13.72 -0.71
C ARG A 553 -12.64 13.64 -1.68
N LEU A 554 -11.42 13.43 -1.17
CA LEU A 554 -10.21 13.29 -1.98
C LEU A 554 -10.30 12.09 -2.92
N VAL A 555 -10.63 10.90 -2.40
CA VAL A 555 -10.75 9.69 -3.22
C VAL A 555 -11.89 9.81 -4.24
N SER A 556 -13.02 10.39 -3.85
CA SER A 556 -14.13 10.64 -4.77
C SER A 556 -13.74 11.59 -5.90
N TYR A 557 -12.99 12.65 -5.57
CA TYR A 557 -12.51 13.60 -6.56
C TYR A 557 -11.55 12.94 -7.56
N ILE A 558 -10.56 12.18 -7.07
CA ILE A 558 -9.60 11.45 -7.91
C ILE A 558 -10.33 10.47 -8.84
N LEU A 559 -11.29 9.72 -8.32
CA LEU A 559 -12.09 8.77 -9.11
C LEU A 559 -12.94 9.47 -10.18
N ASN A 560 -13.64 10.55 -9.81
CA ASN A 560 -14.49 11.29 -10.75
C ASN A 560 -13.68 11.92 -11.88
N GLN A 561 -12.57 12.58 -11.55
CA GLN A 561 -11.69 13.17 -12.57
C GLN A 561 -11.08 12.09 -13.49
N SER A 562 -10.64 10.97 -12.92
CA SER A 562 -10.08 9.87 -13.73
C SER A 562 -11.15 9.20 -14.61
N MET A 563 -12.39 9.10 -14.13
CA MET A 563 -13.54 8.66 -14.93
C MET A 563 -13.88 9.63 -16.06
N GLU A 564 -13.82 10.95 -15.80
CA GLU A 564 -14.05 11.99 -16.81
C GLU A 564 -12.99 11.92 -17.91
N ARG A 565 -11.70 11.84 -17.54
CA ARG A 565 -10.60 11.65 -18.50
C ARG A 565 -10.77 10.38 -19.32
N PHE A 566 -11.10 9.25 -18.69
CA PHE A 566 -11.36 7.98 -19.39
C PHE A 566 -12.50 8.04 -20.41
N ARG A 567 -13.50 8.91 -20.18
CA ARG A 567 -14.64 9.09 -21.10
C ARG A 567 -14.36 10.14 -22.18
N SER A 568 -13.41 11.03 -21.95
CA SER A 568 -13.02 12.03 -22.95
C SER A 568 -12.46 11.33 -24.20
N THR A 569 -12.65 11.94 -25.37
CA THR A 569 -12.15 11.39 -26.65
C THR A 569 -10.73 11.89 -26.94
N ASP A 570 -10.13 12.63 -26.00
CA ASP A 570 -8.76 13.11 -26.11
C ASP A 570 -7.79 11.94 -25.94
N GLU A 571 -6.76 11.89 -26.77
CA GLU A 571 -5.75 10.81 -26.81
C GLU A 571 -4.76 10.87 -25.63
N ASP A 572 -5.03 11.69 -24.60
CA ASP A 572 -4.15 11.84 -23.45
C ASP A 572 -4.09 10.55 -22.64
N GLU A 573 -2.87 10.14 -22.27
CA GLU A 573 -2.66 8.96 -21.43
C GLU A 573 -3.29 9.18 -20.04
N LEU A 574 -3.90 8.12 -19.49
CA LEU A 574 -4.43 8.18 -18.14
C LEU A 574 -3.28 8.36 -17.15
N PRO A 575 -3.40 9.24 -16.15
CA PRO A 575 -2.42 9.33 -15.10
C PRO A 575 -2.31 8.01 -14.33
N LYS A 576 -1.11 7.49 -14.15
CA LYS A 576 -0.85 6.33 -13.29
C LYS A 576 -0.76 6.82 -11.86
N ILE A 577 -1.63 6.30 -10.99
CA ILE A 577 -1.70 6.73 -9.59
C ILE A 577 -1.62 5.51 -8.68
N GLN A 578 -0.84 5.58 -7.60
CA GLN A 578 -0.78 4.56 -6.56
C GLN A 578 -1.28 5.12 -5.23
N VAL A 579 -2.33 4.51 -4.66
CA VAL A 579 -2.91 4.94 -3.38
C VAL A 579 -2.51 3.99 -2.25
N TYR A 580 -2.08 4.54 -1.12
CA TYR A 580 -1.66 3.80 0.07
C TYR A 580 -2.64 4.03 1.22
N LEU A 581 -3.21 2.93 1.72
CA LEU A 581 -4.21 2.92 2.79
C LEU A 581 -3.70 2.11 4.00
N GLU A 582 -3.28 2.80 5.05
CA GLU A 582 -3.02 2.17 6.33
C GLU A 582 -4.32 2.01 7.14
N GLU A 583 -4.35 1.03 8.05
CA GLU A 583 -5.54 0.65 8.81
C GLU A 583 -6.81 0.52 7.94
N ALA A 584 -6.66 -0.16 6.80
CA ALA A 584 -7.63 -0.21 5.73
C ALA A 584 -9.02 -0.74 6.14
N HIS A 585 -9.13 -1.42 7.27
CA HIS A 585 -10.43 -1.82 7.84
C HIS A 585 -11.34 -0.61 8.07
N GLN A 586 -10.79 0.54 8.48
CA GLN A 586 -11.54 1.78 8.70
C GLN A 586 -12.15 2.35 7.41
N HIS A 587 -11.60 1.98 6.25
CA HIS A 587 -12.01 2.50 4.95
C HIS A 587 -13.01 1.59 4.23
N PHE A 588 -13.14 0.33 4.63
CA PHE A 588 -13.98 -0.66 3.95
C PHE A 588 -15.28 -1.00 4.68
N ASP A 589 -15.55 -0.42 5.84
CA ASP A 589 -16.82 -0.61 6.55
C ASP A 589 -18.01 -0.05 5.73
N GLU A 590 -18.94 -0.94 5.37
CA GLU A 590 -20.18 -0.62 4.63
C GLU A 590 -21.32 -0.15 5.56
N TYR A 591 -21.15 -0.25 6.89
CA TYR A 591 -22.22 0.00 7.86
C TYR A 591 -22.46 1.50 8.09
N GLY A 592 -23.60 2.01 7.62
CA GLY A 592 -24.14 3.32 8.05
C GLY A 592 -24.49 4.30 6.95
N ARG A 593 -24.27 3.98 5.66
CA ARG A 593 -24.63 4.89 4.55
C ARG A 593 -26.08 4.68 4.12
N GLY A 594 -26.79 5.78 3.89
CA GLY A 594 -28.16 5.78 3.37
C GLY A 594 -28.26 5.06 2.01
N ASP A 595 -29.46 4.58 1.68
CA ASP A 595 -29.75 3.72 0.52
C ASP A 595 -29.01 4.12 -0.78
N GLY A 596 -27.93 3.40 -1.12
CA GLY A 596 -27.46 3.25 -2.50
C GLY A 596 -26.06 3.80 -2.85
N GLU A 597 -25.42 4.62 -2.03
CA GLU A 597 -24.07 5.13 -2.34
C GLU A 597 -22.96 4.16 -1.90
N MET A 598 -22.16 3.71 -2.86
CA MET A 598 -21.00 2.86 -2.57
C MET A 598 -19.86 3.70 -2.00
N ASN A 599 -19.20 3.17 -0.96
CA ASN A 599 -18.04 3.80 -0.36
C ASN A 599 -16.93 4.07 -1.42
N PRO A 600 -16.39 5.30 -1.52
CA PRO A 600 -15.35 5.65 -2.51
C PRO A 600 -14.14 4.73 -2.48
N PHE A 601 -13.71 4.26 -1.32
CA PHE A 601 -12.59 3.31 -1.20
C PHE A 601 -12.95 1.94 -1.76
N VAL A 602 -14.19 1.51 -1.56
CA VAL A 602 -14.71 0.27 -2.16
C VAL A 602 -14.80 0.41 -3.68
N THR A 603 -15.24 1.57 -4.19
CA THR A 603 -15.26 1.88 -5.63
C THR A 603 -13.85 1.91 -6.21
N LEU A 604 -12.90 2.58 -5.54
CA LEU A 604 -11.48 2.61 -5.90
C LEU A 604 -10.92 1.19 -6.02
N ALA A 605 -11.19 0.35 -5.03
CA ALA A 605 -10.68 -1.01 -5.02
C ALA A 605 -11.28 -1.91 -6.12
N LYS A 606 -12.52 -1.66 -6.53
CA LYS A 606 -13.22 -2.40 -7.59
C LYS A 606 -12.89 -1.92 -8.99
N GLU A 607 -12.79 -0.61 -9.18
CA GLU A 607 -12.77 0.03 -10.50
C GLU A 607 -11.47 0.76 -10.81
N GLY A 608 -10.64 1.09 -9.81
CA GLY A 608 -9.43 1.90 -9.96
C GLY A 608 -8.48 1.41 -11.05
N ALA A 609 -8.32 0.08 -11.20
CA ALA A 609 -7.48 -0.50 -12.24
C ALA A 609 -7.92 -0.14 -13.68
N LYS A 610 -9.22 0.14 -13.91
CA LYS A 610 -9.71 0.62 -15.22
C LYS A 610 -9.17 2.01 -15.57
N PHE A 611 -8.77 2.76 -14.55
CA PHE A 611 -8.29 4.14 -14.63
C PHE A 611 -6.79 4.25 -14.31
N GLN A 612 -6.05 3.13 -14.35
CA GLN A 612 -4.63 3.05 -13.95
C GLN A 612 -4.35 3.51 -12.51
N ILE A 613 -5.33 3.35 -11.62
CA ILE A 613 -5.17 3.62 -10.19
C ILE A 613 -4.96 2.30 -9.43
N GLY A 614 -3.76 2.10 -8.91
CA GLY A 614 -3.39 0.99 -8.04
C GLY A 614 -3.65 1.31 -6.57
N MET A 615 -3.62 0.27 -5.73
CA MET A 615 -3.86 0.41 -4.29
C MET A 615 -2.97 -0.53 -3.48
N VAL A 616 -2.17 0.03 -2.56
CA VAL A 616 -1.52 -0.73 -1.49
C VAL A 616 -2.33 -0.51 -0.22
N TYR A 617 -2.78 -1.58 0.43
CA TYR A 617 -3.58 -1.46 1.65
C TYR A 617 -3.06 -2.38 2.74
N ALA A 618 -3.07 -1.89 3.98
CA ALA A 618 -2.54 -2.60 5.12
C ALA A 618 -3.54 -2.65 6.28
N THR A 619 -3.70 -3.83 6.88
CA THR A 619 -4.62 -4.02 8.02
C THR A 619 -4.30 -5.31 8.78
N GLN A 620 -4.74 -5.38 10.04
CA GLN A 620 -4.72 -6.62 10.84
C GLN A 620 -6.02 -7.44 10.67
N GLU A 621 -7.08 -6.82 10.17
CA GLU A 621 -8.41 -7.41 10.02
C GLU A 621 -8.64 -7.79 8.55
N VAL A 622 -8.28 -9.01 8.18
CA VAL A 622 -8.42 -9.51 6.81
C VAL A 622 -9.90 -9.58 6.40
N THR A 623 -10.76 -9.97 7.33
CA THR A 623 -12.19 -10.19 7.10
C THR A 623 -13.01 -8.92 6.92
N SER A 624 -12.55 -7.75 7.38
CA SER A 624 -13.25 -6.47 7.22
C SER A 624 -13.07 -5.86 5.82
N VAL A 625 -12.02 -6.25 5.09
CA VAL A 625 -11.85 -5.87 3.68
C VAL A 625 -12.99 -6.47 2.84
N ASP A 626 -13.51 -5.76 1.85
CA ASP A 626 -14.56 -6.31 0.97
C ASP A 626 -14.03 -7.60 0.25
N PRO A 627 -14.77 -8.72 0.25
CA PRO A 627 -14.33 -9.97 -0.39
C PRO A 627 -13.93 -9.82 -1.86
N ARG A 628 -14.55 -8.89 -2.59
CA ARG A 628 -14.24 -8.58 -4.00
C ARG A 628 -12.90 -7.88 -4.14
N VAL A 629 -12.48 -7.12 -3.13
CA VAL A 629 -11.16 -6.47 -3.10
C VAL A 629 -10.09 -7.53 -2.87
N ARG A 630 -10.28 -8.40 -1.86
CA ARG A 630 -9.39 -9.54 -1.60
C ARG A 630 -9.25 -10.45 -2.82
N ALA A 631 -10.36 -10.82 -3.47
CA ALA A 631 -10.34 -11.70 -4.64
C ALA A 631 -9.57 -11.14 -5.85
N ASN A 632 -9.44 -9.82 -5.95
CA ASN A 632 -8.70 -9.15 -7.03
C ASN A 632 -7.34 -8.60 -6.56
N THR A 633 -6.87 -8.98 -5.38
CA THR A 633 -5.56 -8.58 -4.87
C THR A 633 -4.48 -9.39 -5.55
N ALA A 634 -3.52 -8.71 -6.17
CA ALA A 634 -2.47 -9.30 -6.97
C ALA A 634 -1.26 -9.72 -6.12
N ASN A 635 -0.83 -8.83 -5.23
CA ASN A 635 0.33 -9.03 -4.36
C ASN A 635 -0.10 -9.19 -2.89
N TRP A 636 0.50 -10.14 -2.18
CA TRP A 636 0.15 -10.48 -0.79
C TRP A 636 1.42 -10.57 0.06
N ILE A 637 1.50 -9.75 1.10
CA ILE A 637 2.60 -9.73 2.07
C ILE A 637 2.02 -9.95 3.46
N ILE A 638 2.29 -11.12 4.05
CA ILE A 638 1.66 -11.57 5.30
C ILE A 638 2.71 -11.70 6.39
N THR A 639 2.65 -10.83 7.39
CA THR A 639 3.46 -10.91 8.60
C THR A 639 2.72 -11.71 9.69
N HIS A 640 3.09 -11.52 10.94
CA HIS A 640 2.44 -12.15 12.09
C HIS A 640 0.98 -11.69 12.28
N ILE A 641 0.07 -12.66 12.43
CA ILE A 641 -1.34 -12.45 12.77
C ILE A 641 -1.73 -13.43 13.89
N ASN A 642 -2.28 -12.93 14.99
CA ASN A 642 -2.64 -13.75 16.16
C ASN A 642 -4.05 -14.37 16.11
N SER A 643 -4.92 -13.92 15.20
CA SER A 643 -6.33 -14.31 15.14
C SER A 643 -6.56 -15.49 14.20
N GLU A 644 -7.08 -16.59 14.76
CA GLU A 644 -7.41 -17.80 14.00
C GLU A 644 -8.51 -17.55 12.96
N LYS A 645 -9.45 -16.66 13.25
CA LYS A 645 -10.49 -16.24 12.29
C LYS A 645 -9.86 -15.61 11.05
N GLU A 646 -8.91 -14.70 11.23
CA GLU A 646 -8.25 -14.00 10.13
C GLU A 646 -7.32 -14.94 9.35
N ILE A 647 -6.59 -15.84 10.04
CA ILE A 647 -5.76 -16.87 9.40
C ILE A 647 -6.60 -17.82 8.55
N ASN A 648 -7.77 -18.24 9.04
CA ASN A 648 -8.69 -19.09 8.28
C ASN A 648 -9.25 -18.38 7.05
N GLU A 649 -9.43 -17.05 7.09
CA GLU A 649 -9.79 -16.26 5.92
C GLU A 649 -8.64 -16.18 4.91
N LEU A 650 -7.40 -15.94 5.38
CA LEU A 650 -6.21 -15.94 4.53
C LEU A 650 -5.98 -17.28 3.85
N GLY A 651 -6.23 -18.39 4.55
CA GLY A 651 -6.07 -19.75 4.02
C GLY A 651 -6.96 -20.07 2.81
N LYS A 652 -7.94 -19.22 2.47
CA LYS A 652 -8.77 -19.35 1.26
C LYS A 652 -8.10 -18.84 -0.01
N TYR A 653 -7.02 -18.07 0.13
CA TYR A 653 -6.31 -17.45 -0.99
C TYR A 653 -4.95 -18.12 -1.16
N TYR A 654 -4.62 -18.49 -2.40
CA TYR A 654 -3.40 -19.25 -2.73
C TYR A 654 -3.23 -20.45 -1.79
N ASN A 655 -1.99 -20.76 -1.40
CA ASN A 655 -1.66 -21.81 -0.44
C ASN A 655 -1.24 -21.25 0.92
N PHE A 656 -1.83 -20.13 1.38
CA PHE A 656 -1.52 -19.55 2.69
C PHE A 656 -1.92 -20.47 3.86
N ALA A 657 -2.82 -21.42 3.63
CA ALA A 657 -3.16 -22.47 4.60
C ALA A 657 -1.93 -23.27 5.04
N ASP A 658 -0.96 -23.51 4.15
CA ASP A 658 0.29 -24.21 4.48
C ASP A 658 1.11 -23.44 5.53
N PHE A 659 0.96 -22.11 5.60
CA PHE A 659 1.72 -21.22 6.48
C PHE A 659 0.98 -20.82 7.76
N ALA A 660 -0.25 -21.30 7.98
CA ALA A 660 -1.12 -20.89 9.08
C ALA A 660 -0.44 -20.97 10.46
N ASN A 661 0.26 -22.08 10.73
CA ASN A 661 1.01 -22.27 11.98
C ASN A 661 2.12 -21.22 12.15
N SER A 662 2.85 -20.94 11.07
CA SER A 662 3.97 -20.02 11.10
C SER A 662 3.55 -18.56 11.22
N ILE A 663 2.47 -18.17 10.51
CA ILE A 663 1.85 -16.83 10.62
C ILE A 663 1.36 -16.58 12.05
N ARG A 664 0.80 -17.61 12.70
CA ARG A 664 0.27 -17.52 14.06
C ARG A 664 1.33 -17.40 15.15
N ASN A 665 2.45 -18.12 15.00
CA ASN A 665 3.36 -18.35 16.12
C ASN A 665 4.71 -17.64 16.00
N VAL A 666 5.11 -17.19 14.80
CA VAL A 666 6.38 -16.47 14.63
C VAL A 666 6.10 -14.97 14.69
N GLU A 667 6.59 -14.32 15.75
CA GLU A 667 6.35 -12.90 16.04
C GLU A 667 7.46 -11.96 15.58
N THR A 668 8.52 -12.47 14.95
CA THR A 668 9.66 -11.68 14.48
C THR A 668 9.20 -10.56 13.54
N VAL A 669 9.67 -9.34 13.80
CA VAL A 669 9.31 -8.14 13.04
C VAL A 669 9.88 -8.22 11.62
N GLY A 670 9.08 -7.89 10.61
CA GLY A 670 9.47 -7.95 9.20
C GLY A 670 9.46 -9.37 8.61
N TYR A 671 9.33 -10.42 9.43
CA TYR A 671 9.27 -11.79 8.94
C TYR A 671 7.92 -12.10 8.28
N SER A 672 7.94 -12.31 6.97
CA SER A 672 6.79 -12.26 6.08
C SER A 672 6.67 -13.48 5.17
N ARG A 673 5.45 -13.73 4.69
CA ARG A 673 5.16 -14.65 3.59
C ARG A 673 4.68 -13.83 2.42
N VAL A 674 5.45 -13.84 1.34
CA VAL A 674 5.26 -12.98 0.18
C VAL A 674 4.78 -13.80 -1.01
N LYS A 675 3.74 -13.32 -1.69
CA LYS A 675 3.32 -13.78 -3.01
C LYS A 675 3.12 -12.53 -3.88
N THR A 676 4.00 -12.31 -4.84
CA THR A 676 3.84 -11.25 -5.85
C THR A 676 2.90 -11.71 -6.96
N TYR A 677 2.52 -10.81 -7.86
CA TYR A 677 1.60 -11.07 -8.95
C TYR A 677 2.18 -12.12 -9.90
N LEU A 678 3.42 -11.89 -10.37
CA LEU A 678 4.11 -12.81 -11.27
C LEU A 678 4.73 -14.01 -10.54
N GLY A 679 5.08 -13.86 -9.26
CA GLY A 679 5.76 -14.92 -8.51
C GLY A 679 4.96 -16.21 -8.42
N GLU A 680 5.54 -17.36 -8.70
CA GLU A 680 4.77 -18.62 -8.85
C GLU A 680 4.34 -19.25 -7.51
N TYR A 681 5.01 -18.91 -6.42
CA TYR A 681 4.78 -19.50 -5.10
C TYR A 681 5.07 -18.52 -3.97
N ILE A 682 4.54 -18.85 -2.78
CA ILE A 682 4.75 -18.04 -1.57
C ILE A 682 6.18 -18.24 -1.07
N VAL A 683 6.93 -17.16 -0.84
CA VAL A 683 8.30 -17.20 -0.32
C VAL A 683 8.33 -16.60 1.10
N PRO A 684 8.92 -17.31 2.09
CA PRO A 684 9.24 -16.74 3.40
C PRO A 684 10.42 -15.77 3.32
N VAL A 685 10.23 -14.53 3.76
CA VAL A 685 11.19 -13.43 3.59
C VAL A 685 11.29 -12.65 4.89
N GLN A 686 12.50 -12.28 5.27
CA GLN A 686 12.75 -11.19 6.19
C GLN A 686 12.79 -9.88 5.38
N ILE A 687 11.74 -9.08 5.48
CA ILE A 687 11.65 -7.81 4.76
C ILE A 687 12.79 -6.89 5.21
N SER A 688 13.43 -6.21 4.24
CA SER A 688 14.47 -5.22 4.51
C SER A 688 13.95 -4.11 5.42
N LEU A 689 14.82 -3.45 6.17
CA LEU A 689 14.46 -2.24 6.89
C LEU A 689 14.53 -1.04 5.93
N PHE A 690 13.56 -0.14 5.98
CA PHE A 690 13.60 1.13 5.27
C PHE A 690 14.46 2.13 6.05
N ASP A 691 15.76 1.98 5.93
CA ASP A 691 16.78 2.80 6.59
C ASP A 691 17.66 3.52 5.56
N THR A 692 18.68 4.24 6.04
CA THR A 692 19.60 4.99 5.18
C THR A 692 20.40 4.10 4.24
N ASP A 693 20.71 2.87 4.66
CA ASP A 693 21.47 1.92 3.84
C ASP A 693 20.59 1.41 2.71
N TRP A 694 19.35 1.05 3.00
CA TRP A 694 18.38 0.67 1.98
C TRP A 694 18.15 1.79 0.96
N VAL A 695 17.93 3.03 1.41
CA VAL A 695 17.73 4.18 0.51
C VAL A 695 18.92 4.38 -0.41
N LYS A 696 20.13 4.34 0.16
CA LYS A 696 21.38 4.50 -0.59
C LYS A 696 21.60 3.39 -1.62
N ASP A 697 21.27 2.15 -1.28
CA ASP A 697 21.54 0.99 -2.12
C ASP A 697 20.47 0.77 -3.20
N ASN A 698 19.23 1.23 -2.98
CA ASN A 698 18.08 0.93 -3.84
C ASN A 698 17.47 2.14 -4.55
N THR A 699 17.84 3.38 -4.21
CA THR A 699 17.23 4.59 -4.78
C THR A 699 18.28 5.66 -5.13
N PRO A 700 17.97 6.62 -6.02
CA PRO A 700 18.86 7.76 -6.28
C PRO A 700 18.76 8.86 -5.20
N PHE A 701 17.87 8.72 -4.22
CA PHE A 701 17.53 9.79 -3.29
C PHE A 701 18.58 9.99 -2.19
N GLY A 702 18.68 11.23 -1.73
CA GLY A 702 19.41 11.59 -0.53
C GLY A 702 18.48 11.61 0.68
N VAL A 703 19.04 11.38 1.86
CA VAL A 703 18.33 11.50 3.14
C VAL A 703 18.85 12.74 3.85
N LYS A 704 17.96 13.70 4.10
CA LYS A 704 18.29 14.94 4.80
C LYS A 704 17.74 14.91 6.22
N LYS A 705 18.62 15.10 7.21
CA LYS A 705 18.24 15.32 8.62
C LYS A 705 18.79 16.66 9.09
N ASP A 706 17.95 17.45 9.76
CA ASP A 706 18.23 18.85 10.10
C ASP A 706 18.67 19.67 8.85
N ASP A 707 19.83 20.32 8.92
CA ASP A 707 20.37 21.19 7.87
C ASP A 707 21.31 20.47 6.87
N GLY A 708 21.45 19.13 6.95
CA GLY A 708 22.45 18.40 6.16
C GLY A 708 21.98 17.05 5.61
N PHE A 709 22.63 16.60 4.54
CA PHE A 709 22.47 15.24 4.02
C PHE A 709 23.28 14.25 4.87
N ILE A 710 22.61 13.20 5.36
CA ILE A 710 23.28 12.03 5.94
C ILE A 710 23.55 10.97 4.87
N VAL A 711 22.73 10.95 3.82
CA VAL A 711 22.96 10.25 2.56
C VAL A 711 22.86 11.28 1.45
N GLU A 712 23.92 11.45 0.66
CA GLU A 712 23.89 12.37 -0.48
C GLU A 712 23.07 11.75 -1.62
N PRO A 713 22.23 12.54 -2.31
CA PRO A 713 21.53 12.06 -3.50
C PRO A 713 22.55 11.71 -4.57
N SER A 714 22.30 10.60 -5.26
CA SER A 714 23.13 10.19 -6.38
C SER A 714 22.60 10.85 -7.66
N PRO A 715 23.48 11.35 -8.56
CA PRO A 715 23.02 11.78 -9.88
C PRO A 715 22.27 10.61 -10.51
N SER A 716 21.02 10.87 -10.91
CA SER A 716 20.08 9.85 -11.33
C SER A 716 20.74 8.83 -12.25
N ARG A 717 20.56 7.54 -11.94
CA ARG A 717 20.61 6.51 -12.98
C ARG A 717 19.41 6.80 -13.88
N GLN A 718 19.53 7.78 -14.78
CA GLN A 718 18.59 7.91 -15.88
C GLN A 718 18.52 6.53 -16.53
N ALA A 719 17.32 5.96 -16.52
CA ALA A 719 17.02 4.75 -17.27
C ALA A 719 17.34 5.02 -18.74
N ASP A 720 18.47 4.47 -19.21
CA ASP A 720 18.73 4.25 -20.63
C ASP A 720 17.79 3.18 -21.18
#